data_AF-A0A2M7ZX84-F1
#
_entry.id   AF-A0A2M7ZX84-F1
#
_cell.length_a   1.000
_cell.length_b   1.000
_cell.length_c   1.000
_cell.angle_alpha   90.00
_cell.angle_beta   90.00
_cell.angle_gamma   90.00
#
_symmetry.space_group_name_H-M   'P 1'
#
loop_
_entity.id
_entity.type
_entity.pdbx_description
1 polymer ?
#
loop_
_entity_poly.entity_id
_entity_poly.type
_entity_poly.pdbx_seq_one_letter_code
_entity_poly.pdbx_strand_id
1 'polypeptide(L)'
;MFRQLRIAIITAVLLFIPVSIFASSFVIQHIQVQGLQRIHASTVMHAMPLHVGQTYTDAEGNQIIAALFKTGFFSNVALSRTGTTLIVHVVERPTIDSVLITGNKSIKARELKPVLKKLGIVVGYTFNPSELHAIVLGLQQQYAMLGHVGAVVTPHVKTLSRNRVAIHIVIQEGKASIVRSIQITGNHAFSEHTLLSQFKLTTPSIFTWFNHNDRYSSMRLDGDLQNLQNFYLDHGYLDFQVVSHHVTQLANGRGVVIHVRVHEGSVYYLSGYQLAAEQLPANLHPKINTILMELKKGVPFSRKSIIDVNQKIGDYLADQGYAFPQITPTPTLNRAAHRVFVTYHVASGHRVYVRHIHVLGNTRTNGLVVRTQLRQMEGSLYSLKNIKESKRRINNLGYLDHVRVTTKPVRNKNNQVDLDYHVHEVSAGRASLQAGYSDVDGFLYGANVSEPNFMGSGKYVSVGFTRSEYSSNYGFTYNNPFYTASGISRGFSVYYSHTTPANVNLEPYTMDDYGASMTYGIPISEYDQVSLGGGYDHIVISNVNPSLVSPSVTQFIGQKKPPYNQFKIISGISHVTLDRAIFPTKGNEQDLNLTVGVPAIKSSLGYYQAVYDNLYYLPIGHGFIVNPHLTLGYGGGYDGTPQMPFYTNFYAGGLRTLPGYTGNTLGPKNPQNLTQALGGNFEALGGVNFILPDFISNKVRTAIVLDGGNIFQTDRVSGISYEGVRPKNLRFTAGIMLSWWSPLGAPLDFSLAFPLNKKPGDQLSPFGFSFGATI
;
A
#
# COMPACT_ATOMS: atom_id res chain seq x y z
N MET A 1 -27.82 44.02 -96.45
CA MET A 1 -27.33 42.86 -95.68
C MET A 1 -26.44 43.21 -94.47
N PHE A 2 -25.74 44.36 -94.42
CA PHE A 2 -24.84 44.71 -93.30
C PHE A 2 -25.49 45.29 -92.03
N ARG A 3 -26.78 45.68 -92.07
CA ARG A 3 -27.48 46.29 -90.91
C ARG A 3 -28.10 45.26 -89.96
N GLN A 4 -28.52 44.10 -90.49
CA GLN A 4 -29.07 43.01 -89.67
C GLN A 4 -27.98 42.13 -89.02
N LEU A 5 -26.80 42.01 -89.65
CA LEU A 5 -25.65 41.31 -89.06
C LEU A 5 -25.05 42.08 -87.87
N ARG A 6 -25.07 43.42 -87.88
CA ARG A 6 -24.66 44.24 -86.73
C ARG A 6 -25.61 44.13 -85.54
N ILE A 7 -26.91 44.02 -85.79
CA ILE A 7 -27.89 43.85 -84.71
C ILE A 7 -27.73 42.45 -84.11
N ALA A 8 -27.61 41.38 -84.91
CA ALA A 8 -27.42 40.02 -84.41
C ALA A 8 -26.11 39.81 -83.61
N ILE A 9 -25.00 40.45 -84.02
CA ILE A 9 -23.72 40.38 -83.29
C ILE A 9 -23.78 41.20 -81.98
N ILE A 10 -24.47 42.34 -81.96
CA ILE A 10 -24.66 43.12 -80.73
C ILE A 10 -25.57 42.37 -79.75
N THR A 11 -26.63 41.70 -80.21
CA THR A 11 -27.51 40.90 -79.34
C THR A 11 -26.83 39.63 -78.82
N ALA A 12 -25.95 38.99 -79.62
CA ALA A 12 -25.20 37.80 -79.19
C ALA A 12 -24.06 38.12 -78.21
N VAL A 13 -23.41 39.29 -78.32
CA VAL A 13 -22.38 39.74 -77.37
C VAL A 13 -22.99 40.20 -76.04
N LEU A 14 -24.24 40.69 -76.04
CA LEU A 14 -24.98 41.04 -74.81
C LEU A 14 -25.50 39.82 -74.02
N LEU A 15 -25.59 38.64 -74.64
CA LEU A 15 -26.06 37.40 -73.98
C LEU A 15 -24.94 36.57 -73.33
N PHE A 16 -23.67 36.96 -73.49
CA PHE A 16 -22.49 36.29 -72.91
C PHE A 16 -21.73 37.15 -71.88
N ILE A 17 -22.40 38.13 -71.25
CA ILE A 17 -21.84 38.78 -70.07
C ILE A 17 -22.15 37.90 -68.86
N PRO A 18 -21.15 37.28 -68.20
CA PRO A 18 -21.39 36.63 -66.92
C PRO A 18 -21.78 37.72 -65.93
N VAL A 19 -23.08 37.81 -65.61
CA VAL A 19 -23.54 38.63 -64.49
C VAL A 19 -23.03 37.94 -63.22
N SER A 20 -21.86 38.39 -62.77
CA SER A 20 -21.42 38.12 -61.41
C SER A 20 -22.40 38.85 -60.50
N ILE A 21 -23.34 38.12 -59.91
CA ILE A 21 -24.20 38.64 -58.85
C ILE A 21 -23.26 38.84 -57.64
N PHE A 22 -22.61 39.99 -57.58
CA PHE A 22 -21.98 40.45 -56.36
C PHE A 22 -23.11 40.81 -55.39
N ALA A 23 -23.26 40.02 -54.34
CA ALA A 23 -24.10 40.38 -53.22
C ALA A 23 -23.65 41.76 -52.72
N SER A 24 -24.56 42.73 -52.69
CA SER A 24 -24.27 44.09 -52.28
C SER A 24 -23.90 44.11 -50.81
N SER A 25 -22.68 44.57 -50.52
CA SER A 25 -22.27 44.93 -49.16
C SER A 25 -23.29 45.90 -48.56
N PHE A 26 -23.76 45.65 -47.35
CA PHE A 26 -24.78 46.50 -46.72
C PHE A 26 -24.42 46.81 -45.28
N VAL A 27 -24.81 47.99 -44.80
CA VAL A 27 -24.61 48.38 -43.40
C VAL A 27 -25.71 47.76 -42.55
N ILE A 28 -25.31 47.02 -41.51
CA ILE A 28 -26.25 46.38 -40.59
C ILE A 28 -26.85 47.43 -39.66
N GLN A 29 -28.17 47.61 -39.69
CA GLN A 29 -28.87 48.49 -38.75
C GLN A 29 -29.51 47.74 -37.59
N HIS A 30 -29.81 46.45 -37.78
CA HIS A 30 -30.37 45.59 -36.75
C HIS A 30 -29.88 44.16 -36.94
N ILE A 31 -29.61 43.44 -35.85
CA ILE A 31 -29.33 41.99 -35.88
C ILE A 31 -30.45 41.28 -35.12
N GLN A 32 -31.06 40.28 -35.74
CA GLN A 32 -32.10 39.46 -35.13
C GLN A 32 -31.64 38.01 -35.06
N VAL A 33 -31.74 37.38 -33.89
CA VAL A 33 -31.38 35.96 -33.72
C VAL A 33 -32.64 35.13 -33.59
N GLN A 34 -32.75 34.06 -34.38
CA GLN A 34 -33.91 33.17 -34.41
C GLN A 34 -33.49 31.71 -34.17
N GLY A 35 -34.33 30.94 -33.46
CA GLY A 35 -34.08 29.52 -33.18
C GLY A 35 -33.38 29.23 -31.84
N LEU A 36 -33.21 30.26 -31.01
CA LEU A 36 -32.78 30.11 -29.61
C LEU A 36 -33.89 29.51 -28.75
N GLN A 37 -33.50 28.66 -27.80
CA GLN A 37 -34.39 28.03 -26.83
C GLN A 37 -33.89 28.25 -25.40
N ARG A 38 -32.61 27.99 -25.15
CA ARG A 38 -31.98 28.11 -23.83
C ARG A 38 -30.92 29.20 -23.78
N ILE A 39 -30.29 29.52 -24.91
CA ILE A 39 -29.20 30.49 -24.97
C ILE A 39 -29.80 31.89 -25.16
N HIS A 40 -29.34 32.85 -24.35
CA HIS A 40 -29.77 34.23 -24.49
C HIS A 40 -29.18 34.86 -25.75
N ALA A 41 -29.97 35.67 -26.46
CA ALA A 41 -29.55 36.35 -27.69
C ALA A 41 -28.29 37.20 -27.50
N SER A 42 -28.09 37.80 -26.32
CA SER A 42 -26.88 38.55 -25.97
C SER A 42 -25.59 37.72 -26.06
N THR A 43 -25.67 36.41 -25.82
CA THR A 43 -24.52 35.47 -25.90
C THR A 43 -24.09 35.28 -27.35
N VAL A 44 -25.07 35.18 -28.27
CA VAL A 44 -24.82 35.09 -29.71
C VAL A 44 -24.20 36.39 -30.21
N MET A 45 -24.76 37.53 -29.78
CA MET A 45 -24.27 38.85 -30.18
C MET A 45 -22.83 39.11 -29.74
N HIS A 46 -22.43 38.69 -28.53
CA HIS A 46 -21.05 38.81 -28.06
C HIS A 46 -20.07 37.88 -28.79
N ALA A 47 -20.54 36.72 -29.27
CA ALA A 47 -19.71 35.77 -29.99
C ALA A 47 -19.50 36.17 -31.47
N MET A 48 -20.28 37.12 -31.98
CA MET A 48 -20.15 37.61 -33.35
C MET A 48 -19.02 38.65 -33.47
N PRO A 49 -18.15 38.54 -34.49
CA PRO A 49 -17.08 39.52 -34.73
C PRO A 49 -17.61 40.86 -35.27
N LEU A 50 -18.88 40.93 -35.65
CA LEU A 50 -19.48 42.06 -36.36
C LEU A 50 -20.72 42.58 -35.62
N HIS A 51 -20.83 43.91 -35.51
CA HIS A 51 -21.82 44.61 -34.70
C HIS A 51 -22.69 45.55 -35.54
N VAL A 52 -23.80 46.00 -34.96
CA VAL A 52 -24.70 47.00 -35.58
C VAL A 52 -23.91 48.28 -35.92
N GLY A 53 -24.08 48.78 -37.15
CA GLY A 53 -23.38 49.93 -37.71
C GLY A 53 -22.19 49.57 -38.63
N GLN A 54 -21.78 48.30 -38.67
CA GLN A 54 -20.70 47.83 -39.55
C GLN A 54 -21.23 47.29 -40.87
N THR A 55 -20.38 47.34 -41.91
CA THR A 55 -20.70 46.78 -43.23
C THR A 55 -20.61 45.26 -43.18
N TYR A 56 -21.57 44.58 -43.79
CA TYR A 56 -21.58 43.14 -43.99
C TYR A 56 -21.15 42.79 -45.42
N THR A 57 -20.25 41.83 -45.53
CA THR A 57 -19.76 41.18 -46.76
C THR A 57 -19.80 39.66 -46.60
N ASP A 58 -19.71 38.91 -47.70
CA ASP A 58 -19.71 37.44 -47.65
C ASP A 58 -18.53 36.86 -46.86
N ALA A 59 -17.38 37.56 -46.87
CA ALA A 59 -16.22 37.19 -46.07
C ALA A 59 -16.51 37.30 -44.56
N GLU A 60 -17.17 38.38 -44.13
CA GLU A 60 -17.59 38.58 -42.75
C GLU A 60 -18.72 37.61 -42.35
N GLY A 61 -19.61 37.27 -43.28
CA GLY A 61 -20.62 36.22 -43.10
C GLY A 61 -20.00 34.87 -42.74
N ASN A 62 -18.97 34.44 -43.48
CA ASN A 62 -18.22 33.22 -43.17
C ASN A 62 -17.51 33.30 -41.82
N GLN A 63 -16.97 34.47 -41.44
CA GLN A 63 -16.36 34.67 -40.12
C GLN A 63 -17.38 34.61 -38.98
N ILE A 64 -18.58 35.17 -39.17
CA ILE A 64 -19.69 35.08 -38.22
C ILE A 64 -20.10 33.62 -38.03
N ILE A 65 -20.33 32.89 -39.13
CA ILE A 65 -20.70 31.47 -39.08
C ILE A 65 -19.62 30.67 -38.36
N ALA A 66 -18.34 30.86 -38.71
CA ALA A 66 -17.22 30.18 -38.07
C ALA A 66 -17.10 30.51 -36.57
N ALA A 67 -17.26 31.78 -36.19
CA ALA A 67 -17.22 32.21 -34.78
C ALA A 67 -18.35 31.59 -33.96
N LEU A 68 -19.57 31.55 -34.51
CA LEU A 68 -20.72 30.95 -33.86
C LEU A 68 -20.59 29.42 -33.75
N PHE A 69 -20.08 28.73 -34.78
CA PHE A 69 -19.78 27.28 -34.67
C PHE A 69 -18.68 26.99 -33.64
N LYS A 70 -17.65 27.85 -33.55
CA LYS A 70 -16.55 27.72 -32.59
C LYS A 70 -17.00 27.76 -31.14
N THR A 71 -18.16 28.36 -30.84
CA THR A 71 -18.74 28.35 -29.49
C THR A 71 -19.18 26.96 -29.02
N GLY A 72 -19.41 26.01 -29.95
CA GLY A 72 -19.89 24.67 -29.63
C GLY A 72 -21.36 24.60 -29.20
N PHE A 73 -22.10 25.70 -29.32
CA PHE A 73 -23.50 25.80 -28.92
C PHE A 73 -24.50 25.41 -30.00
N PHE A 74 -24.12 25.51 -31.27
CA PHE A 74 -25.04 25.37 -32.39
C PHE A 74 -24.68 24.19 -33.29
N SER A 75 -25.69 23.46 -33.77
CA SER A 75 -25.55 22.36 -34.73
C SER A 75 -25.66 22.87 -36.16
N ASN A 76 -26.38 23.97 -36.37
CA ASN A 76 -26.51 24.66 -37.64
C ASN A 76 -26.59 26.17 -37.41
N VAL A 77 -25.95 26.94 -38.29
CA VAL A 77 -25.97 28.41 -38.31
C VAL A 77 -26.15 28.84 -39.76
N ALA A 78 -27.20 29.60 -40.02
CA ALA A 78 -27.48 30.18 -41.33
C ALA A 78 -27.74 31.68 -41.20
N LEU A 79 -27.23 32.45 -42.16
CA LEU A 79 -27.41 33.89 -42.20
C LEU A 79 -28.40 34.22 -43.33
N SER A 80 -29.39 35.04 -43.02
CA SER A 80 -30.30 35.60 -44.03
C SER A 80 -30.43 37.11 -43.84
N ARG A 81 -30.89 37.81 -44.87
CA ARG A 81 -31.01 39.27 -44.87
C ARG A 81 -32.42 39.67 -45.26
N THR A 82 -33.01 40.59 -44.50
CA THR A 82 -34.27 41.25 -44.82
C THR A 82 -34.09 42.76 -44.70
N GLY A 83 -34.04 43.47 -45.83
CA GLY A 83 -33.77 44.92 -45.84
C GLY A 83 -32.36 45.27 -45.34
N THR A 84 -32.29 46.00 -44.22
CA THR A 84 -31.06 46.38 -43.49
C THR A 84 -30.81 45.54 -42.22
N THR A 85 -31.63 44.49 -41.99
CA THR A 85 -31.52 43.59 -40.84
C THR A 85 -30.81 42.29 -41.22
N LEU A 86 -29.78 41.92 -40.47
CA LEU A 86 -29.15 40.60 -40.53
C LEU A 86 -29.90 39.63 -39.60
N ILE A 87 -30.41 38.54 -40.15
CA ILE A 87 -31.11 37.49 -39.39
C ILE A 87 -30.16 36.29 -39.26
N VAL A 88 -29.85 35.94 -38.02
CA VAL A 88 -29.02 34.79 -37.65
C VAL A 88 -29.95 33.65 -37.24
N HIS A 89 -30.12 32.67 -38.12
CA HIS A 89 -30.86 31.44 -37.81
C HIS A 89 -29.91 30.44 -37.17
N VAL A 90 -30.22 30.00 -35.96
CA VAL A 90 -29.43 29.02 -35.22
C VAL A 90 -30.28 27.82 -34.83
N VAL A 91 -29.65 26.64 -34.82
CA VAL A 91 -30.20 25.45 -34.20
C VAL A 91 -29.33 25.10 -33.01
N GLU A 92 -29.85 25.27 -31.80
CA GLU A 92 -29.13 24.94 -30.57
C GLU A 92 -28.85 23.43 -30.45
N ARG A 93 -27.63 23.08 -30.06
CA ARG A 93 -27.29 21.70 -29.65
C ARG A 93 -28.00 21.37 -28.34
N PRO A 94 -28.51 20.14 -28.19
CA PRO A 94 -29.18 19.75 -26.96
C PRO A 94 -28.20 19.69 -25.79
N THR A 95 -28.70 19.90 -24.57
CA THR A 95 -27.90 19.76 -23.34
C THR A 95 -27.92 18.31 -22.83
N ILE A 96 -26.78 17.82 -22.35
CA ILE A 96 -26.66 16.49 -21.75
C ILE A 96 -27.33 16.47 -20.38
N ASP A 97 -28.37 15.65 -20.22
CA ASP A 97 -29.12 15.50 -18.97
C ASP A 97 -28.54 14.41 -18.06
N SER A 98 -28.18 13.27 -18.66
CA SER A 98 -27.59 12.14 -17.94
C SER A 98 -26.66 11.33 -18.84
N VAL A 99 -25.64 10.72 -18.22
CA VAL A 99 -24.68 9.83 -18.87
C VAL A 99 -24.60 8.54 -18.06
N LEU A 100 -25.08 7.45 -18.64
CA LEU A 100 -25.05 6.11 -18.05
C LEU A 100 -24.10 5.22 -18.85
N ILE A 101 -23.23 4.48 -18.16
CA ILE A 101 -22.38 3.47 -18.76
C ILE A 101 -22.69 2.13 -18.09
N THR A 102 -22.95 1.11 -18.91
CA THR A 102 -23.26 -0.25 -18.44
C THR A 102 -22.40 -1.28 -19.16
N GLY A 103 -22.02 -2.35 -18.46
CA GLY A 103 -21.25 -3.46 -19.03
C GLY A 103 -19.73 -3.31 -18.91
N ASN A 104 -19.24 -2.24 -18.28
CA ASN A 104 -17.82 -2.00 -18.02
C ASN A 104 -17.33 -2.75 -16.75
N LYS A 105 -16.86 -3.99 -16.91
CA LYS A 105 -16.28 -4.80 -15.84
C LYS A 105 -14.75 -4.66 -15.76
N SER A 106 -14.06 -4.63 -16.89
CA SER A 106 -12.59 -4.49 -16.97
C SER A 106 -12.10 -3.06 -16.73
N ILE A 107 -12.87 -2.04 -17.10
CA ILE A 107 -12.55 -0.62 -16.81
C ILE A 107 -13.58 -0.08 -15.81
N LYS A 108 -13.15 0.25 -14.60
CA LYS A 108 -14.06 0.69 -13.54
C LYS A 108 -14.66 2.07 -13.87
N ALA A 109 -15.93 2.28 -13.51
CA ALA A 109 -16.63 3.54 -13.78
C ALA A 109 -15.93 4.78 -13.19
N ARG A 110 -15.22 4.63 -12.06
CA ARG A 110 -14.43 5.70 -11.44
C ARG A 110 -13.28 6.20 -12.35
N GLU A 111 -12.72 5.32 -13.17
CA GLU A 111 -11.62 5.65 -14.10
C GLU A 111 -12.15 6.30 -15.39
N LEU A 112 -13.35 5.92 -15.84
CA LEU A 112 -13.99 6.48 -17.03
C LEU A 112 -14.52 7.90 -16.81
N LYS A 113 -15.04 8.22 -15.63
CA LYS A 113 -15.66 9.53 -15.34
C LYS A 113 -14.72 10.73 -15.62
N PRO A 114 -13.45 10.76 -15.18
CA PRO A 114 -12.52 11.85 -15.51
C PRO A 114 -12.23 11.97 -17.01
N VAL A 115 -12.19 10.85 -17.74
CA VAL A 115 -11.93 10.82 -19.18
C VAL A 115 -13.09 11.43 -19.95
N LEU A 116 -14.33 11.02 -19.63
CA LEU A 116 -15.54 11.62 -20.21
C LEU A 116 -15.62 13.11 -19.94
N LYS A 117 -15.23 13.53 -18.71
CA LYS A 117 -15.19 14.94 -18.33
C LYS A 117 -14.21 15.75 -19.17
N LYS A 118 -13.01 15.22 -19.44
CA LYS A 118 -12.02 15.88 -20.31
C LYS A 118 -12.49 15.97 -21.76
N LEU A 119 -13.32 15.04 -22.21
CA LEU A 119 -13.82 14.95 -23.58
C LEU A 119 -15.20 15.60 -23.77
N GLY A 120 -15.65 16.44 -22.84
CA GLY A 120 -16.86 17.25 -23.00
C GLY A 120 -18.20 16.54 -22.70
N ILE A 121 -18.21 15.22 -22.44
CA ILE A 121 -19.43 14.47 -22.09
C ILE A 121 -19.68 14.58 -20.58
N VAL A 122 -20.28 15.69 -20.18
CA VAL A 122 -20.62 16.03 -18.80
C VAL A 122 -22.08 16.46 -18.72
N VAL A 123 -22.77 16.04 -17.66
CA VAL A 123 -24.12 16.53 -17.37
C VAL A 123 -24.11 18.06 -17.29
N GLY A 124 -25.01 18.69 -18.05
CA GLY A 124 -25.12 20.14 -18.19
C GLY A 124 -24.36 20.76 -19.36
N TYR A 125 -23.52 20.01 -20.07
CA TYR A 125 -22.77 20.52 -21.24
C TYR A 125 -23.57 20.31 -22.54
N THR A 126 -23.19 21.00 -23.62
CA THR A 126 -23.80 20.80 -24.95
C THR A 126 -23.38 19.47 -25.55
N PHE A 127 -24.32 18.77 -26.18
CA PHE A 127 -24.07 17.48 -26.80
C PHE A 127 -23.49 17.64 -28.21
N ASN A 128 -22.35 17.00 -28.44
CA ASN A 128 -21.73 16.92 -29.75
C ASN A 128 -21.63 15.46 -30.24
N PRO A 129 -22.35 15.09 -31.32
CA PRO A 129 -22.29 13.74 -31.87
C PRO A 129 -20.87 13.28 -32.25
N SER A 130 -20.03 14.19 -32.73
CA SER A 130 -18.65 13.90 -33.12
C SER A 130 -17.76 13.53 -31.92
N GLU A 131 -17.96 14.19 -30.78
CA GLU A 131 -17.25 13.88 -29.53
C GLU A 131 -17.67 12.51 -29.00
N LEU A 132 -18.98 12.21 -29.02
CA LEU A 132 -19.48 10.89 -28.63
C LEU A 132 -18.91 9.78 -29.53
N HIS A 133 -18.83 10.01 -30.83
CA HIS A 133 -18.25 9.05 -31.76
C HIS A 133 -16.75 8.81 -31.49
N ALA A 134 -15.99 9.88 -31.26
CA ALA A 134 -14.57 9.78 -30.90
C ALA A 134 -14.38 9.01 -29.57
N ILE A 135 -15.26 9.21 -28.60
CA ILE A 135 -15.25 8.46 -27.32
C ILE A 135 -15.54 6.99 -27.55
N VAL A 136 -16.55 6.65 -28.35
CA VAL A 136 -16.90 5.26 -28.65
C VAL A 136 -15.71 4.54 -29.29
N LEU A 137 -15.10 5.15 -30.31
CA LEU A 137 -13.90 4.61 -30.96
C LEU A 137 -12.73 4.49 -29.98
N GLY A 138 -12.47 5.53 -29.18
CA GLY A 138 -11.40 5.52 -28.19
C GLY A 138 -11.58 4.45 -27.11
N LEU A 139 -12.82 4.24 -26.64
CA LEU A 139 -13.15 3.16 -25.71
C LEU A 139 -12.96 1.79 -26.35
N GLN A 140 -13.41 1.59 -27.59
CA GLN A 140 -13.18 0.34 -28.34
C GLN A 140 -11.68 0.05 -28.49
N GLN A 141 -10.88 1.05 -28.86
CA GLN A 141 -9.42 0.93 -28.94
C GLN A 141 -8.80 0.61 -27.58
N GLN A 142 -9.24 1.27 -26.51
CA GLN A 142 -8.75 1.01 -25.17
C GLN A 142 -9.04 -0.44 -24.73
N TYR A 143 -10.24 -0.94 -25.00
CA TYR A 143 -10.58 -2.34 -24.72
C TYR A 143 -9.74 -3.30 -25.57
N ALA A 144 -9.52 -3.01 -26.85
CA ALA A 144 -8.62 -3.79 -27.69
C ALA A 144 -7.19 -3.84 -27.12
N MET A 145 -6.66 -2.71 -26.64
CA MET A 145 -5.36 -2.63 -25.96
C MET A 145 -5.30 -3.43 -24.65
N LEU A 146 -6.44 -3.63 -23.97
CA LEU A 146 -6.59 -4.50 -22.80
C LEU A 146 -6.83 -5.98 -23.16
N GLY A 147 -6.70 -6.34 -24.44
CA GLY A 147 -6.86 -7.71 -24.93
C GLY A 147 -8.31 -8.11 -25.24
N HIS A 148 -9.25 -7.17 -25.21
CA HIS A 148 -10.67 -7.35 -25.54
C HIS A 148 -10.95 -6.97 -27.00
N VAL A 149 -10.39 -7.73 -27.95
CA VAL A 149 -10.49 -7.43 -29.39
C VAL A 149 -11.94 -7.49 -29.91
N GLY A 150 -12.79 -8.31 -29.31
CA GLY A 150 -14.22 -8.42 -29.63
C GLY A 150 -15.11 -7.41 -28.89
N ALA A 151 -14.55 -6.35 -28.30
CA ALA A 151 -15.33 -5.38 -27.56
C ALA A 151 -16.19 -4.50 -28.48
N VAL A 152 -17.49 -4.45 -28.20
CA VAL A 152 -18.45 -3.59 -28.91
C VAL A 152 -18.95 -2.52 -27.95
N VAL A 153 -18.86 -1.26 -28.36
CA VAL A 153 -19.35 -0.10 -27.59
C VAL A 153 -20.48 0.54 -28.38
N THR A 154 -21.70 0.46 -27.85
CA THR A 154 -22.89 0.95 -28.53
C THR A 154 -23.45 2.17 -27.80
N PRO A 155 -23.44 3.36 -28.41
CA PRO A 155 -24.08 4.55 -27.84
C PRO A 155 -25.59 4.56 -28.15
N HIS A 156 -26.42 4.76 -27.14
CA HIS A 156 -27.84 5.09 -27.28
C HIS A 156 -28.07 6.53 -26.83
N VAL A 157 -28.55 7.37 -27.75
CA VAL A 157 -28.88 8.77 -27.45
C VAL A 157 -30.39 8.93 -27.52
N LYS A 158 -31.01 9.23 -26.37
CA LYS A 158 -32.46 9.46 -26.27
C LYS A 158 -32.72 10.96 -26.13
N THR A 159 -33.46 11.53 -27.08
CA THR A 159 -33.93 12.92 -26.99
C THR A 159 -35.00 13.07 -25.91
N LEU A 160 -34.91 14.14 -25.13
CA LEU A 160 -35.81 14.47 -24.02
C LEU A 160 -36.49 15.82 -24.27
N SER A 161 -37.51 16.13 -23.47
CA SER A 161 -38.16 17.44 -23.49
C SER A 161 -37.19 18.58 -23.17
N ARG A 162 -37.45 19.76 -23.75
CA ARG A 162 -36.67 21.00 -23.58
C ARG A 162 -35.24 20.93 -24.16
N ASN A 163 -35.08 20.36 -25.35
CA ASN A 163 -33.80 20.25 -26.08
C ASN A 163 -32.68 19.62 -25.23
N ARG A 164 -32.96 18.45 -24.65
CA ARG A 164 -32.02 17.68 -23.83
C ARG A 164 -31.81 16.29 -24.41
N VAL A 165 -30.69 15.66 -24.06
CA VAL A 165 -30.40 14.27 -24.41
C VAL A 165 -29.93 13.47 -23.21
N ALA A 166 -30.38 12.22 -23.11
CA ALA A 166 -29.81 11.21 -22.24
C ALA A 166 -28.91 10.29 -23.07
N ILE A 167 -27.69 10.06 -22.58
CA ILE A 167 -26.68 9.23 -23.24
C ILE A 167 -26.52 7.95 -22.43
N HIS A 168 -26.75 6.80 -23.06
CA HIS A 168 -26.52 5.48 -22.48
C HIS A 168 -25.52 4.71 -23.34
N ILE A 169 -24.32 4.50 -22.83
CA ILE A 169 -23.26 3.75 -23.50
C ILE A 169 -23.29 2.31 -22.96
N VAL A 170 -23.62 1.37 -23.84
CA VAL A 170 -23.62 -0.07 -23.53
C VAL A 170 -22.33 -0.67 -24.04
N ILE A 171 -21.56 -1.27 -23.13
CA ILE A 171 -20.27 -1.89 -23.44
C ILE A 171 -20.43 -3.41 -23.33
N GLN A 172 -20.12 -4.10 -24.43
CA GLN A 172 -19.97 -5.55 -24.46
C GLN A 172 -18.49 -5.85 -24.60
N GLU A 173 -17.80 -6.12 -23.48
CA GLU A 173 -16.33 -6.25 -23.47
C GLU A 173 -15.81 -7.49 -24.21
N GLY A 174 -16.65 -8.51 -24.42
CA GLY A 174 -16.21 -9.79 -24.95
C GLY A 174 -15.20 -10.51 -24.03
N LYS A 175 -14.66 -11.64 -24.50
CA LYS A 175 -13.66 -12.41 -23.74
C LYS A 175 -12.27 -11.77 -23.89
N ALA A 176 -11.53 -11.70 -22.80
CA ALA A 176 -10.13 -11.28 -22.83
C ALA A 176 -9.27 -12.33 -23.53
N SER A 177 -8.30 -11.87 -24.31
CA SER A 177 -7.33 -12.72 -24.99
C SER A 177 -6.32 -13.29 -23.99
N ILE A 178 -6.12 -14.61 -23.99
CA ILE A 178 -5.20 -15.30 -23.09
C ILE A 178 -3.86 -15.52 -23.80
N VAL A 179 -2.75 -15.17 -23.16
CA VAL A 179 -1.40 -15.44 -23.66
C VAL A 179 -1.11 -16.93 -23.56
N ARG A 180 -0.99 -17.64 -24.69
CA ARG A 180 -0.76 -19.09 -24.71
C ARG A 180 0.70 -19.47 -24.73
N SER A 181 1.52 -18.63 -25.38
CA SER A 181 2.95 -18.82 -25.48
C SER A 181 3.62 -17.47 -25.71
N ILE A 182 4.82 -17.31 -25.15
CA ILE A 182 5.71 -16.18 -25.40
C ILE A 182 7.03 -16.80 -25.86
N GLN A 183 7.49 -16.40 -27.04
CA GLN A 183 8.70 -16.91 -27.66
C GLN A 183 9.69 -15.78 -27.87
N ILE A 184 10.90 -15.93 -27.33
CA ILE A 184 12.00 -14.99 -27.53
C ILE A 184 13.03 -15.65 -28.46
N THR A 185 13.41 -14.95 -29.52
CA THR A 185 14.36 -15.43 -30.52
C THR A 185 15.48 -14.42 -30.73
N GLY A 186 16.69 -14.91 -31.02
CA GLY A 186 17.89 -14.08 -31.16
C GLY A 186 18.66 -13.82 -29.85
N ASN A 187 18.22 -14.45 -28.76
CA ASN A 187 18.99 -14.53 -27.52
C ASN A 187 20.03 -15.66 -27.59
N HIS A 188 21.27 -15.36 -27.20
CA HIS A 188 22.38 -16.31 -27.17
C HIS A 188 23.09 -16.29 -25.81
N ALA A 189 23.16 -15.14 -25.16
CA ALA A 189 23.82 -14.98 -23.87
C ALA A 189 22.97 -15.44 -22.68
N PHE A 190 21.65 -15.30 -22.78
CA PHE A 190 20.72 -15.67 -21.71
C PHE A 190 19.68 -16.68 -22.19
N SER A 191 19.30 -17.60 -21.30
CA SER A 191 18.23 -18.55 -21.59
C SER A 191 16.88 -17.83 -21.73
N GLU A 192 16.02 -18.35 -22.59
CA GLU A 192 14.66 -17.80 -22.76
C GLU A 192 13.90 -17.77 -21.43
N HIS A 193 14.07 -18.78 -20.58
CA HIS A 193 13.45 -18.81 -19.24
C HIS A 193 13.89 -17.64 -18.37
N THR A 194 15.19 -17.29 -18.37
CA THR A 194 15.72 -16.13 -17.64
C THR A 194 15.10 -14.83 -18.15
N LEU A 195 14.94 -14.69 -19.46
CA LEU A 195 14.34 -13.49 -20.06
C LEU A 195 12.85 -13.38 -19.77
N LEU A 196 12.11 -14.49 -19.87
CA LEU A 196 10.68 -14.56 -19.53
C LEU A 196 10.42 -14.28 -18.05
N SER A 197 11.36 -14.57 -17.15
CA SER A 197 11.22 -14.20 -15.73
C SER A 197 11.20 -12.69 -15.48
N GLN A 198 11.63 -11.87 -16.45
CA GLN A 198 11.55 -10.40 -16.38
C GLN A 198 10.18 -9.86 -16.82
N PHE A 199 9.31 -10.72 -17.38
CA PHE A 199 7.99 -10.36 -17.85
C PHE A 199 6.97 -10.49 -16.70
N LYS A 200 5.99 -9.59 -16.67
CA LYS A 200 4.81 -9.73 -15.81
C LYS A 200 3.73 -10.58 -16.48
N LEU A 201 3.65 -10.56 -17.81
CA LEU A 201 2.78 -11.45 -18.58
C LEU A 201 3.30 -12.89 -18.52
N THR A 202 2.40 -13.84 -18.25
CA THR A 202 2.72 -15.26 -18.16
C THR A 202 1.74 -16.11 -18.98
N THR A 203 2.04 -17.38 -19.15
CA THR A 203 1.07 -18.37 -19.65
C THR A 203 0.13 -18.84 -18.51
N PRO A 204 -1.03 -19.46 -18.82
CA PRO A 204 -1.94 -20.00 -17.82
C PRO A 204 -1.24 -20.98 -16.88
N SER A 205 -1.47 -20.81 -15.58
CA SER A 205 -0.94 -21.65 -14.51
C SER A 205 -2.02 -21.80 -13.44
N ILE A 206 -1.81 -22.71 -12.48
CA ILE A 206 -2.69 -22.91 -11.32
C ILE A 206 -2.92 -21.60 -10.54
N PHE A 207 -2.08 -20.58 -10.71
CA PHE A 207 -2.17 -19.30 -10.01
C PHE A 207 -2.80 -18.17 -10.85
N THR A 208 -3.05 -18.37 -12.15
CA THR A 208 -3.56 -17.27 -13.00
C THR A 208 -5.03 -16.96 -12.79
N TRP A 209 -5.78 -17.85 -12.12
CA TRP A 209 -7.19 -17.62 -11.76
C TRP A 209 -7.40 -16.44 -10.81
N PHE A 210 -6.41 -16.04 -9.99
CA PHE A 210 -6.52 -14.90 -9.09
C PHE A 210 -5.74 -13.66 -9.56
N ASN A 211 -4.53 -13.83 -10.12
CA ASN A 211 -3.68 -12.69 -10.52
C ASN A 211 -4.00 -12.16 -11.93
N HIS A 212 -4.59 -12.98 -12.81
CA HIS A 212 -4.94 -12.62 -14.18
C HIS A 212 -3.75 -12.11 -15.03
N ASN A 213 -2.53 -12.59 -14.74
CA ASN A 213 -1.31 -12.26 -15.49
C ASN A 213 -1.24 -12.96 -16.86
N ASP A 214 -2.12 -13.92 -17.11
CA ASP A 214 -2.29 -14.61 -18.39
C ASP A 214 -3.15 -13.84 -19.40
N ARG A 215 -3.74 -12.71 -19.00
CA ARG A 215 -4.52 -11.85 -19.89
C ARG A 215 -3.61 -10.88 -20.65
N TYR A 216 -3.66 -10.96 -21.98
CA TYR A 216 -2.89 -10.10 -22.86
C TYR A 216 -3.33 -8.64 -22.74
N SER A 217 -2.36 -7.73 -22.76
CA SER A 217 -2.57 -6.31 -22.99
C SER A 217 -1.32 -5.74 -23.65
N SER A 218 -1.50 -4.90 -24.68
CA SER A 218 -0.38 -4.24 -25.37
C SER A 218 0.46 -3.42 -24.38
N MET A 219 -0.20 -2.68 -23.48
CA MET A 219 0.48 -1.86 -22.47
C MET A 219 1.35 -2.70 -21.50
N ARG A 220 0.90 -3.92 -21.16
CA ARG A 220 1.69 -4.83 -20.32
C ARG A 220 2.88 -5.37 -21.11
N LEU A 221 2.68 -5.77 -22.36
CA LEU A 221 3.76 -6.23 -23.24
C LEU A 221 4.82 -5.13 -23.44
N ASP A 222 4.42 -3.88 -23.68
CA ASP A 222 5.35 -2.75 -23.82
C ASP A 222 6.20 -2.56 -22.55
N GLY A 223 5.57 -2.67 -21.37
CA GLY A 223 6.28 -2.64 -20.09
C GLY A 223 7.25 -3.81 -19.92
N ASP A 224 6.87 -5.01 -20.36
CA ASP A 224 7.71 -6.20 -20.30
C ASP A 224 8.90 -6.11 -21.28
N LEU A 225 8.70 -5.56 -22.48
CA LEU A 225 9.77 -5.28 -23.43
C LEU A 225 10.76 -4.22 -22.90
N GLN A 226 10.27 -3.22 -22.18
CA GLN A 226 11.13 -2.27 -21.48
C GLN A 226 11.92 -2.92 -20.35
N ASN A 227 11.30 -3.82 -19.57
CA ASN A 227 12.01 -4.58 -18.54
C ASN A 227 13.12 -5.44 -19.15
N LEU A 228 12.84 -6.09 -20.28
CA LEU A 228 13.81 -6.86 -21.05
C LEU A 228 14.97 -5.97 -21.53
N GLN A 229 14.67 -4.82 -22.12
CA GLN A 229 15.70 -3.87 -22.55
C GLN A 229 16.56 -3.39 -21.37
N ASN A 230 15.95 -3.05 -20.24
CA ASN A 230 16.68 -2.64 -19.04
C ASN A 230 17.55 -3.78 -18.50
N PHE A 231 17.05 -5.02 -18.50
CA PHE A 231 17.83 -6.20 -18.11
C PHE A 231 19.12 -6.32 -18.93
N TYR A 232 19.05 -6.23 -20.26
CA TYR A 232 20.24 -6.28 -21.11
C TYR A 232 21.19 -5.08 -20.90
N LEU A 233 20.65 -3.86 -20.80
CA LEU A 233 21.46 -2.66 -20.51
C LEU A 233 22.15 -2.71 -19.14
N ASP A 234 21.56 -3.41 -18.17
CA ASP A 234 22.11 -3.62 -16.84
C ASP A 234 23.21 -4.69 -16.80
N HIS A 235 23.32 -5.51 -17.86
CA HIS A 235 24.34 -6.55 -18.03
C HIS A 235 25.39 -6.23 -19.11
N GLY A 236 25.43 -4.98 -19.59
CA GLY A 236 26.50 -4.46 -20.46
C GLY A 236 26.19 -4.45 -21.95
N TYR A 237 25.00 -4.84 -22.37
CA TYR A 237 24.60 -4.89 -23.77
C TYR A 237 24.06 -3.54 -24.25
N LEU A 238 24.94 -2.59 -24.55
CA LEU A 238 24.56 -1.22 -24.92
C LEU A 238 23.93 -1.10 -26.32
N ASP A 239 24.26 -2.03 -27.21
CA ASP A 239 23.69 -2.11 -28.56
C ASP A 239 22.46 -3.05 -28.61
N PHE A 240 21.91 -3.43 -27.44
CA PHE A 240 20.72 -4.27 -27.37
C PHE A 240 19.51 -3.58 -28.01
N GLN A 241 18.80 -4.32 -28.86
CA GLN A 241 17.59 -3.84 -29.50
C GLN A 241 16.53 -4.94 -29.60
N VAL A 242 15.27 -4.56 -29.37
CA VAL A 242 14.12 -5.37 -29.76
C VAL A 242 13.89 -5.12 -31.25
N VAL A 243 14.30 -6.07 -32.09
CA VAL A 243 14.25 -5.96 -33.56
C VAL A 243 12.80 -5.93 -34.04
N SER A 244 11.96 -6.81 -33.47
CA SER A 244 10.54 -6.82 -33.73
C SER A 244 9.79 -7.56 -32.62
N HIS A 245 8.53 -7.21 -32.44
CA HIS A 245 7.58 -7.99 -31.65
C HIS A 245 6.30 -8.11 -32.47
N HIS A 246 5.75 -9.31 -32.59
CA HIS A 246 4.46 -9.52 -33.25
C HIS A 246 3.58 -10.43 -32.40
N VAL A 247 2.29 -10.10 -32.39
CA VAL A 247 1.28 -10.82 -31.62
C VAL A 247 0.35 -11.50 -32.60
N THR A 248 0.39 -12.82 -32.62
CA THR A 248 -0.42 -13.65 -33.52
C THR A 248 -1.65 -14.13 -32.76
N GLN A 249 -2.85 -13.83 -33.28
CA GLN A 249 -4.08 -14.37 -32.74
C GLN A 249 -4.27 -15.81 -33.21
N LEU A 250 -4.57 -16.73 -32.30
CA LEU A 250 -4.84 -18.12 -32.64
C LEU A 250 -6.16 -18.23 -33.42
N ALA A 251 -6.22 -19.16 -34.39
CA ALA A 251 -7.38 -19.37 -35.26
C ALA A 251 -8.69 -19.68 -34.52
N ASN A 252 -8.59 -20.21 -33.28
CA ASN A 252 -9.75 -20.47 -32.42
C ASN A 252 -10.31 -19.20 -31.74
N GLY A 253 -9.69 -18.04 -31.95
CA GLY A 253 -10.04 -16.76 -31.33
C GLY A 253 -9.83 -16.70 -29.80
N ARG A 254 -9.21 -17.75 -29.20
CA ARG A 254 -9.12 -17.99 -27.75
C ARG A 254 -7.69 -18.00 -27.22
N GLY A 255 -6.84 -17.18 -27.81
CA GLY A 255 -5.52 -16.88 -27.27
C GLY A 255 -4.62 -16.16 -28.26
N VAL A 256 -3.52 -15.62 -27.73
CA VAL A 256 -2.47 -14.97 -28.50
C VAL A 256 -1.13 -15.66 -28.26
N VAL A 257 -0.29 -15.66 -29.29
CA VAL A 257 1.11 -16.05 -29.21
C VAL A 257 1.94 -14.80 -29.44
N ILE A 258 2.87 -14.54 -28.52
CA ILE A 258 3.74 -13.37 -28.58
C ILE A 258 5.10 -13.85 -29.06
N HIS A 259 5.58 -13.30 -30.17
CA HIS A 259 6.93 -13.57 -30.68
C HIS A 259 7.75 -12.29 -30.59
N VAL A 260 8.86 -12.36 -29.86
CA VAL A 260 9.80 -11.25 -29.69
C VAL A 260 11.12 -11.67 -30.32
N ARG A 261 11.62 -10.85 -31.24
CA ARG A 261 12.95 -11.00 -31.83
C ARG A 261 13.87 -9.93 -31.26
N VAL A 262 14.97 -10.37 -30.67
CA VAL A 262 15.98 -9.49 -30.08
C VAL A 262 17.30 -9.57 -30.83
N HIS A 263 18.10 -8.52 -30.70
CA HIS A 263 19.50 -8.48 -31.10
C HIS A 263 20.31 -8.05 -29.88
N GLU A 264 21.13 -8.95 -29.34
CA GLU A 264 21.83 -8.72 -28.07
C GLU A 264 22.92 -7.66 -28.19
N GLY A 265 23.70 -7.68 -29.27
CA GLY A 265 24.90 -6.86 -29.40
C GLY A 265 26.06 -7.36 -28.52
N SER A 266 27.16 -6.63 -28.50
CA SER A 266 28.36 -6.98 -27.72
C SER A 266 28.26 -6.49 -26.28
N VAL A 267 28.94 -7.20 -25.36
CA VAL A 267 29.09 -6.77 -23.97
C VAL A 267 30.14 -5.67 -23.88
N TYR A 268 29.77 -4.56 -23.27
CA TYR A 268 30.67 -3.46 -22.97
C TYR A 268 31.10 -3.50 -21.50
N TYR A 269 32.39 -3.28 -21.26
CA TYR A 269 32.97 -3.26 -19.92
C TYR A 269 33.25 -1.83 -19.46
N LEU A 270 33.03 -1.55 -18.17
CA LEU A 270 33.34 -0.26 -17.60
C LEU A 270 34.86 -0.10 -17.46
N SER A 271 35.45 0.78 -18.26
CA SER A 271 36.89 1.06 -18.27
C SER A 271 37.32 2.01 -17.14
N GLY A 272 36.43 2.90 -16.72
CA GLY A 272 36.70 3.88 -15.69
C GLY A 272 35.63 4.97 -15.64
N TYR A 273 35.85 5.91 -14.73
CA TYR A 273 35.00 7.07 -14.53
C TYR A 273 35.86 8.27 -14.15
N GLN A 274 35.34 9.47 -14.40
CA GLN A 274 35.96 10.73 -14.01
C GLN A 274 34.91 11.67 -13.43
N LEU A 275 35.27 12.40 -12.38
CA LEU A 275 34.48 13.50 -11.85
C LEU A 275 34.92 14.81 -12.50
N ALA A 276 34.00 15.49 -13.19
CA ALA A 276 34.16 16.85 -13.67
C ALA A 276 33.48 17.81 -12.66
N ALA A 277 34.28 18.38 -11.77
CA ALA A 277 33.85 19.18 -10.62
C ALA A 277 33.81 20.69 -10.90
N GLU A 278 33.10 21.11 -11.95
CA GLU A 278 33.11 22.50 -12.45
C GLU A 278 32.58 23.53 -11.42
N GLN A 279 31.59 23.14 -10.59
CA GLN A 279 30.99 24.00 -9.55
C GLN A 279 30.66 23.18 -8.30
N LEU A 280 31.67 22.49 -7.76
CA LEU A 280 31.52 21.61 -6.60
C LEU A 280 32.55 21.98 -5.50
N PRO A 281 32.12 22.29 -4.27
CA PRO A 281 33.02 22.59 -3.15
C PRO A 281 34.01 21.47 -2.86
N ALA A 282 35.29 21.81 -2.69
CA ALA A 282 36.39 20.86 -2.53
C ALA A 282 36.21 19.88 -1.36
N ASN A 283 35.58 20.32 -0.27
CA ASN A 283 35.31 19.49 0.91
C ASN A 283 34.32 18.33 0.64
N LEU A 284 33.54 18.38 -0.45
CA LEU A 284 32.59 17.33 -0.82
C LEU A 284 33.19 16.28 -1.75
N HIS A 285 34.33 16.58 -2.39
CA HIS A 285 34.99 15.71 -3.37
C HIS A 285 35.34 14.33 -2.80
N PRO A 286 35.90 14.20 -1.57
CA PRO A 286 36.30 12.90 -1.05
C PRO A 286 35.14 11.92 -0.95
N LYS A 287 33.98 12.36 -0.44
CA LYS A 287 32.81 11.50 -0.28
C LYS A 287 32.18 11.13 -1.62
N ILE A 288 32.13 12.07 -2.58
CA ILE A 288 31.64 11.80 -3.94
C ILE A 288 32.56 10.78 -4.65
N ASN A 289 33.87 10.92 -4.49
CA ASN A 289 34.83 9.95 -5.01
C ASN A 289 34.63 8.56 -4.37
N THR A 290 34.37 8.49 -3.05
CA THR A 290 34.01 7.21 -2.40
C THR A 290 32.72 6.60 -2.97
N ILE A 291 31.69 7.40 -3.26
CA ILE A 291 30.46 6.92 -3.90
C ILE A 291 30.76 6.39 -5.32
N LEU A 292 31.59 7.11 -6.09
CA LEU A 292 32.00 6.68 -7.43
C LEU A 292 32.82 5.37 -7.41
N MET A 293 33.56 5.09 -6.33
CA MET A 293 34.31 3.83 -6.16
C MET A 293 33.41 2.58 -6.08
N GLU A 294 32.10 2.74 -5.87
CA GLU A 294 31.15 1.62 -6.00
C GLU A 294 31.11 1.06 -7.44
N LEU A 295 31.45 1.90 -8.43
CA LEU A 295 31.63 1.46 -9.82
C LEU A 295 32.97 0.75 -9.98
N LYS A 296 32.95 -0.59 -9.86
CA LYS A 296 34.14 -1.40 -10.05
C LYS A 296 34.61 -1.32 -11.50
N LYS A 297 35.91 -1.07 -11.72
CA LYS A 297 36.51 -1.09 -13.07
C LYS A 297 36.63 -2.53 -13.56
N GLY A 298 36.39 -2.76 -14.85
CA GLY A 298 36.53 -4.06 -15.51
C GLY A 298 35.32 -4.98 -15.42
N VAL A 299 34.24 -4.60 -14.73
CA VAL A 299 32.97 -5.35 -14.75
C VAL A 299 32.11 -4.93 -15.95
N PRO A 300 31.15 -5.77 -16.40
CA PRO A 300 30.17 -5.38 -17.42
C PRO A 300 29.47 -4.07 -17.03
N PHE A 301 29.26 -3.19 -18.00
CA PHE A 301 28.56 -1.93 -17.80
C PHE A 301 27.14 -2.20 -17.29
N SER A 302 26.67 -1.43 -16.31
CA SER A 302 25.31 -1.56 -15.79
C SER A 302 24.65 -0.19 -15.73
N ARG A 303 23.62 0.02 -16.54
CA ARG A 303 22.87 1.29 -16.56
C ARG A 303 22.28 1.60 -15.18
N LYS A 304 21.70 0.59 -14.52
CA LYS A 304 21.21 0.69 -13.13
C LYS A 304 22.29 1.19 -12.18
N SER A 305 23.51 0.64 -12.25
CA SER A 305 24.61 1.08 -11.38
C SER A 305 24.97 2.56 -11.59
N ILE A 306 24.96 3.05 -12.85
CA ILE A 306 25.18 4.47 -13.16
C ILE A 306 24.08 5.36 -12.58
N ILE A 307 22.82 4.95 -12.71
CA ILE A 307 21.66 5.66 -12.16
C ILE A 307 21.72 5.68 -10.63
N ASP A 308 22.00 4.54 -10.00
CA ASP A 308 22.09 4.41 -8.55
C ASP A 308 23.20 5.31 -7.98
N VAL A 309 24.37 5.33 -8.61
CA VAL A 309 25.48 6.21 -8.22
C VAL A 309 25.13 7.69 -8.45
N ASN A 310 24.50 8.02 -9.58
CA ASN A 310 24.04 9.39 -9.85
C ASN A 310 23.05 9.87 -8.77
N GLN A 311 22.10 9.02 -8.41
CA GLN A 311 21.14 9.30 -7.34
C GLN A 311 21.84 9.43 -5.98
N LYS A 312 22.81 8.56 -5.64
CA LYS A 312 23.57 8.66 -4.37
C LYS A 312 24.37 9.96 -4.27
N ILE A 313 24.96 10.43 -5.36
CA ILE A 313 25.66 11.73 -5.40
C ILE A 313 24.64 12.86 -5.19
N GLY A 314 23.51 12.84 -5.90
CA GLY A 314 22.45 13.82 -5.75
C GLY A 314 21.86 13.86 -4.35
N ASP A 315 21.57 12.70 -3.77
CA ASP A 315 21.08 12.55 -2.41
C ASP A 315 22.09 13.08 -1.39
N TYR A 316 23.39 12.75 -1.54
CA TYR A 316 24.44 13.27 -0.67
C TYR A 316 24.54 14.80 -0.75
N LEU A 317 24.54 15.39 -1.94
CA LEU A 317 24.58 16.85 -2.12
C LEU A 317 23.35 17.51 -1.49
N ALA A 318 22.17 16.92 -1.71
CA ALA A 318 20.92 17.37 -1.13
C ALA A 318 20.93 17.30 0.40
N ASP A 319 21.60 16.31 0.99
CA ASP A 319 21.80 16.22 2.44
C ASP A 319 22.77 17.27 3.00
N GLN A 320 23.64 17.83 2.15
CA GLN A 320 24.57 18.91 2.51
C GLN A 320 23.98 20.32 2.26
N GLY A 321 22.68 20.44 1.96
CA GLY A 321 22.02 21.72 1.73
C GLY A 321 21.83 22.11 0.27
N TYR A 322 22.27 21.31 -0.70
CA TYR A 322 22.17 21.64 -2.12
C TYR A 322 20.89 21.02 -2.72
N ALA A 323 19.77 21.76 -2.69
CA ALA A 323 18.45 21.19 -3.04
C ALA A 323 18.28 20.85 -4.54
N PHE A 324 19.05 21.48 -5.42
CA PHE A 324 18.90 21.35 -6.88
C PHE A 324 20.24 21.07 -7.59
N PRO A 325 20.95 19.98 -7.23
CA PRO A 325 22.22 19.66 -7.87
C PRO A 325 21.95 19.19 -9.31
N GLN A 326 22.79 19.62 -10.24
CA GLN A 326 22.76 19.14 -11.63
C GLN A 326 23.87 18.11 -11.79
N ILE A 327 23.50 16.87 -12.11
CA ILE A 327 24.44 15.78 -12.31
C ILE A 327 24.13 15.11 -13.65
N THR A 328 25.11 15.16 -14.55
CA THR A 328 24.98 14.62 -15.91
C THR A 328 26.08 13.59 -16.15
N PRO A 329 25.74 12.28 -16.13
CA PRO A 329 26.68 11.25 -16.53
C PRO A 329 26.71 11.15 -18.06
N THR A 330 27.88 11.42 -18.65
CA THR A 330 28.11 11.31 -20.10
C THR A 330 28.96 10.06 -20.37
N PRO A 331 28.40 8.99 -20.94
CA PRO A 331 29.17 7.83 -21.34
C PRO A 331 29.91 8.09 -22.67
N THR A 332 31.21 7.85 -22.68
CA THR A 332 32.05 7.80 -23.88
C THR A 332 32.27 6.34 -24.27
N LEU A 333 31.75 5.96 -25.44
CA LEU A 333 31.79 4.59 -25.93
C LEU A 333 33.00 4.37 -26.84
N ASN A 334 33.85 3.40 -26.49
CA ASN A 334 34.83 2.85 -27.41
C ASN A 334 34.29 1.51 -27.95
N ARG A 335 33.70 1.57 -29.14
CA ARG A 335 33.11 0.40 -29.82
C ARG A 335 34.16 -0.65 -30.20
N ALA A 336 35.35 -0.24 -30.61
CA ALA A 336 36.41 -1.17 -31.02
C ALA A 336 36.99 -1.98 -29.84
N ALA A 337 37.12 -1.34 -28.67
CA ALA A 337 37.63 -1.99 -27.47
C ALA A 337 36.52 -2.57 -26.56
N HIS A 338 35.25 -2.47 -26.96
CA HIS A 338 34.07 -2.80 -26.15
C HIS A 338 34.15 -2.24 -24.72
N ARG A 339 34.51 -0.95 -24.62
CA ARG A 339 34.74 -0.27 -23.34
C ARG A 339 33.93 1.01 -23.24
N VAL A 340 33.43 1.28 -22.03
CA VAL A 340 32.70 2.50 -21.69
C VAL A 340 33.50 3.27 -20.64
N PHE A 341 33.69 4.56 -20.85
CA PHE A 341 34.20 5.48 -19.85
C PHE A 341 33.11 6.48 -19.48
N VAL A 342 32.89 6.77 -18.21
CA VAL A 342 31.79 7.67 -17.80
C VAL A 342 32.33 8.94 -17.14
N THR A 343 32.02 10.10 -17.72
CA THR A 343 32.36 11.40 -17.12
C THR A 343 31.13 11.95 -16.41
N TYR A 344 31.26 12.19 -15.11
CA TYR A 344 30.21 12.78 -14.27
C TYR A 344 30.42 14.29 -14.16
N HIS A 345 29.63 15.08 -14.88
CA HIS A 345 29.59 16.53 -14.70
C HIS A 345 28.69 16.87 -13.52
N VAL A 346 29.26 17.46 -12.46
CA VAL A 346 28.56 17.75 -11.22
C VAL A 346 28.63 19.25 -10.92
N ALA A 347 27.46 19.90 -10.87
CA ALA A 347 27.29 21.25 -10.37
C ALA A 347 26.37 21.24 -9.14
N SER A 348 26.89 21.66 -7.98
CA SER A 348 26.11 21.61 -6.73
C SER A 348 25.05 22.70 -6.64
N GLY A 349 25.23 23.82 -7.34
CA GLY A 349 24.41 25.01 -7.16
C GLY A 349 24.64 25.66 -5.78
N HIS A 350 23.65 26.40 -5.28
CA HIS A 350 23.72 27.10 -4.00
C HIS A 350 23.21 26.25 -2.83
N ARG A 351 23.70 26.54 -1.62
CA ARG A 351 23.08 26.02 -0.39
C ARG A 351 21.74 26.70 -0.17
N VAL A 352 20.75 25.90 0.19
CA VAL A 352 19.36 26.29 0.34
C VAL A 352 18.92 26.05 1.78
N TYR A 353 18.22 27.03 2.33
CA TYR A 353 17.56 26.94 3.63
C TYR A 353 16.06 26.72 3.42
N VAL A 354 15.45 25.90 4.29
CA VAL A 354 14.00 25.73 4.32
C VAL A 354 13.41 26.89 5.09
N ARG A 355 12.67 27.77 4.43
CA ARG A 355 12.08 28.94 5.07
C ARG A 355 10.79 28.57 5.82
N HIS A 356 9.80 28.05 5.10
CA HIS A 356 8.54 27.58 5.68
C HIS A 356 8.17 26.18 5.23
N ILE A 357 7.45 25.47 6.09
CA ILE A 357 6.83 24.19 5.78
C ILE A 357 5.31 24.37 5.87
N HIS A 358 4.62 24.11 4.76
CA HIS A 358 3.17 24.13 4.69
C HIS A 358 2.64 22.70 4.66
N VAL A 359 1.62 22.42 5.47
CA VAL A 359 0.87 21.16 5.41
C VAL A 359 -0.46 21.48 4.73
N LEU A 360 -0.75 20.76 3.65
CA LEU A 360 -1.90 21.00 2.79
C LEU A 360 -2.71 19.73 2.64
N GLY A 361 -4.04 19.85 2.71
CA GLY A 361 -4.97 18.71 2.56
C GLY A 361 -5.40 18.04 3.87
N ASN A 362 -4.90 18.51 5.02
CA ASN A 362 -5.36 18.07 6.33
C ASN A 362 -6.66 18.80 6.74
N THR A 363 -7.82 18.30 6.33
CA THR A 363 -9.12 18.95 6.61
C THR A 363 -9.72 18.52 7.95
N ARG A 364 -9.50 17.27 8.39
CA ARG A 364 -9.97 16.73 9.67
C ARG A 364 -8.84 16.62 10.69
N THR A 365 -7.64 16.28 10.24
CA THR A 365 -6.45 16.07 11.07
C THR A 365 -5.82 17.40 11.41
N ASN A 366 -5.54 17.59 12.70
CA ASN A 366 -4.83 18.76 13.18
C ASN A 366 -3.43 18.82 12.56
N GLY A 367 -3.06 19.98 12.00
CA GLY A 367 -1.75 20.18 11.37
C GLY A 367 -0.56 19.92 12.30
N LEU A 368 -0.75 20.04 13.62
CA LEU A 368 0.26 19.68 14.63
C LEU A 368 0.67 18.21 14.54
N VAL A 369 -0.26 17.30 14.23
CA VAL A 369 0.02 15.85 14.09
C VAL A 369 1.04 15.60 12.98
N VAL A 370 0.91 16.32 11.86
CA VAL A 370 1.86 16.23 10.75
C VAL A 370 3.17 16.90 11.11
N ARG A 371 3.13 18.06 11.79
CA ARG A 371 4.33 18.79 12.21
C ARG A 371 5.21 17.99 13.17
N THR A 372 4.64 17.21 14.09
CA THR A 372 5.42 16.34 15.00
C THR A 372 6.15 15.19 14.28
N GLN A 373 5.75 14.87 13.05
CA GLN A 373 6.46 13.88 12.22
C GLN A 373 7.68 14.46 11.49
N LEU A 374 7.80 15.79 11.40
CA LEU A 374 8.85 16.44 10.62
C LEU A 374 10.23 16.28 11.31
N ARG A 375 11.20 15.81 10.53
CA ARG A 375 12.63 15.86 10.85
C ARG A 375 13.32 17.04 10.19
N GLN A 376 12.82 17.47 9.03
CA GLN A 376 13.26 18.72 8.41
C GLN A 376 12.63 19.89 9.17
N MET A 377 13.46 20.77 9.71
CA MET A 377 13.01 21.96 10.44
C MET A 377 12.93 23.18 9.52
N GLU A 378 12.04 24.10 9.85
CA GLU A 378 12.04 25.46 9.30
C GLU A 378 13.28 26.23 9.82
N GLY A 379 13.83 27.11 9.01
CA GLY A 379 15.05 27.87 9.29
C GLY A 379 16.36 27.08 9.17
N SER A 380 16.33 25.76 8.96
CA SER A 380 17.54 24.94 8.83
C SER A 380 17.94 24.69 7.37
N LEU A 381 19.15 24.19 7.18
CA LEU A 381 19.63 23.75 5.86
C LEU A 381 18.70 22.65 5.31
N TYR A 382 18.49 22.68 4.00
CA TYR A 382 17.77 21.63 3.29
C TYR A 382 18.49 20.28 3.47
N SER A 383 17.76 19.24 3.89
CA SER A 383 18.28 17.88 3.98
C SER A 383 17.27 16.91 3.40
N LEU A 384 17.64 16.25 2.31
CA LEU A 384 16.77 15.28 1.66
C LEU A 384 16.52 14.06 2.55
N LYS A 385 17.51 13.62 3.33
CA LYS A 385 17.39 12.59 4.35
C LYS A 385 16.28 12.93 5.35
N ASN A 386 16.32 14.13 5.91
CA ASN A 386 15.30 14.58 6.86
C ASN A 386 13.91 14.69 6.21
N ILE A 387 13.83 15.16 4.96
CA ILE A 387 12.56 15.21 4.21
C ILE A 387 12.02 13.79 3.93
N LYS A 388 12.88 12.85 3.51
CA LYS A 388 12.53 11.45 3.27
C LYS A 388 12.05 10.78 4.56
N GLU A 389 12.74 10.99 5.68
CA GLU A 389 12.31 10.50 6.99
C GLU A 389 10.98 11.14 7.45
N SER A 390 10.81 12.45 7.24
CA SER A 390 9.53 13.12 7.52
C SER A 390 8.39 12.47 6.74
N LYS A 391 8.59 12.26 5.43
CA LYS A 391 7.62 11.59 4.56
C LYS A 391 7.33 10.15 5.01
N ARG A 392 8.36 9.38 5.38
CA ARG A 392 8.21 8.01 5.90
C ARG A 392 7.34 8.01 7.16
N ARG A 393 7.65 8.85 8.15
CA ARG A 393 6.89 8.96 9.41
C ARG A 393 5.43 9.36 9.17
N ILE A 394 5.17 10.32 8.28
CA ILE A 394 3.79 10.72 7.94
C ILE A 394 3.04 9.57 7.24
N ASN A 395 3.66 8.88 6.29
CA ASN A 395 3.05 7.72 5.62
C ASN A 395 2.74 6.57 6.60
N ASN A 396 3.55 6.40 7.64
CA ASN A 396 3.36 5.36 8.66
C ASN A 396 2.16 5.61 9.59
N LEU A 397 1.56 6.82 9.58
CA LEU A 397 0.40 7.12 10.43
C LEU A 397 -0.86 6.34 10.02
N GLY A 398 -0.97 5.89 8.77
CA GLY A 398 -2.08 5.05 8.29
C GLY A 398 -3.43 5.75 8.12
N TYR A 399 -3.59 6.98 8.64
CA TYR A 399 -4.72 7.88 8.37
C TYR A 399 -4.41 9.02 7.39
N LEU A 400 -3.16 9.07 6.92
CA LEU A 400 -2.72 9.92 5.82
C LEU A 400 -2.11 9.00 4.76
N ASP A 401 -2.58 9.10 3.53
CA ASP A 401 -2.01 8.39 2.40
C ASP A 401 -1.44 9.38 1.37
N HIS A 402 -0.65 8.86 0.43
CA HIS A 402 -0.14 9.60 -0.72
C HIS A 402 0.55 10.94 -0.39
N VAL A 403 1.47 10.92 0.58
CA VAL A 403 2.22 12.14 0.95
C VAL A 403 3.14 12.56 -0.19
N ARG A 404 2.88 13.73 -0.77
CA ARG A 404 3.73 14.37 -1.78
C ARG A 404 4.36 15.62 -1.20
N VAL A 405 5.69 15.64 -1.19
CA VAL A 405 6.45 16.85 -0.84
C VAL A 405 6.79 17.57 -2.14
N THR A 406 6.48 18.87 -2.21
CA THR A 406 6.96 19.73 -3.29
C THR A 406 7.89 20.78 -2.73
N THR A 407 9.04 20.95 -3.36
CA THR A 407 10.02 21.98 -3.00
C THR A 407 9.81 23.17 -3.92
N LYS A 408 9.39 24.31 -3.37
CA LYS A 408 9.11 25.53 -4.11
C LYS A 408 10.22 26.56 -3.87
N PRO A 409 11.00 26.93 -4.90
CA PRO A 409 11.94 28.04 -4.78
C PRO A 409 11.22 29.33 -4.41
N VAL A 410 11.79 30.08 -3.46
CA VAL A 410 11.23 31.38 -3.08
C VAL A 410 11.57 32.39 -4.16
N ARG A 411 10.55 33.10 -4.67
CA ARG A 411 10.74 34.12 -5.72
C ARG A 411 11.77 35.17 -5.26
N ASN A 412 12.71 35.50 -6.15
CA ASN A 412 13.79 36.48 -5.92
C ASN A 412 14.77 36.10 -4.78
N LYS A 413 14.81 34.84 -4.35
CA LYS A 413 15.82 34.31 -3.41
C LYS A 413 16.39 33.00 -3.96
N ASN A 414 17.69 32.95 -4.23
CA ASN A 414 18.37 31.78 -4.79
C ASN A 414 18.81 30.75 -3.73
N ASN A 415 18.62 31.06 -2.45
CA ASN A 415 19.08 30.26 -1.31
C ASN A 415 17.96 29.85 -0.35
N GLN A 416 16.69 29.98 -0.76
CA GLN A 416 15.54 29.65 0.09
C GLN A 416 14.48 28.87 -0.69
N VAL A 417 13.90 27.89 -0.01
CA VAL A 417 12.75 27.11 -0.50
C VAL A 417 11.68 27.03 0.58
N ASP A 418 10.44 26.95 0.14
CA ASP A 418 9.33 26.48 0.96
C ASP A 418 9.03 25.02 0.62
N LEU A 419 8.66 24.23 1.63
CA LEU A 419 8.26 22.84 1.43
C LEU A 419 6.77 22.68 1.66
N ASP A 420 6.06 22.24 0.63
CA ASP A 420 4.63 21.95 0.74
C ASP A 420 4.44 20.44 0.82
N TYR A 421 3.97 19.99 1.99
CA TYR A 421 3.54 18.62 2.25
C TYR A 421 2.06 18.51 1.91
N HIS A 422 1.79 17.98 0.72
CA HIS A 422 0.45 17.60 0.32
C HIS A 422 0.14 16.23 0.93
N VAL A 423 -0.77 16.23 1.90
CA VAL A 423 -1.29 15.02 2.53
C VAL A 423 -2.71 14.78 2.04
N HIS A 424 -3.07 13.52 1.88
CA HIS A 424 -4.44 13.14 1.58
C HIS A 424 -4.97 12.34 2.77
N GLU A 425 -6.07 12.82 3.36
CA GLU A 425 -6.69 12.16 4.50
C GLU A 425 -7.55 10.99 4.04
N VAL A 426 -7.39 9.86 4.73
CA VAL A 426 -8.21 8.68 4.51
C VAL A 426 -8.98 8.33 5.77
N SER A 427 -10.15 7.71 5.59
CA SER A 427 -10.89 7.15 6.71
C SER A 427 -10.11 5.97 7.26
N ALA A 428 -9.52 6.13 8.44
CA ALA A 428 -8.69 5.12 9.07
C ALA A 428 -9.37 4.38 10.21
N GLY A 429 -10.56 4.83 10.64
CA GLY A 429 -11.41 4.09 11.53
C GLY A 429 -11.66 2.69 10.97
N ARG A 430 -11.43 1.68 11.81
CA ARG A 430 -11.56 0.26 11.47
C ARG A 430 -12.59 -0.34 12.41
N ALA A 431 -13.65 -0.88 11.82
CA ALA A 431 -14.50 -1.84 12.49
C ALA A 431 -14.09 -3.23 12.00
N SER A 432 -13.84 -4.13 12.93
CA SER A 432 -13.42 -5.49 12.65
C SER A 432 -14.32 -6.44 13.42
N LEU A 433 -14.79 -7.46 12.72
CA LEU A 433 -15.46 -8.61 13.31
C LEU A 433 -14.47 -9.76 13.20
N GLN A 434 -14.14 -10.37 14.33
CA GLN A 434 -13.33 -11.57 14.38
C GLN A 434 -14.24 -12.77 14.61
N ALA A 435 -14.00 -13.83 13.87
CA ALA A 435 -14.53 -15.15 14.17
C ALA A 435 -13.43 -16.13 13.80
N GLY A 436 -13.19 -17.09 14.66
CA GLY A 436 -12.02 -17.93 14.58
C GLY A 436 -12.17 -19.23 15.31
N TYR A 437 -11.20 -20.09 15.07
CA TYR A 437 -11.03 -21.31 15.82
C TYR A 437 -9.53 -21.55 15.99
N SER A 438 -9.11 -21.84 17.21
CA SER A 438 -7.75 -22.29 17.50
C SER A 438 -7.78 -23.57 18.32
N ASP A 439 -6.67 -24.28 18.32
CA ASP A 439 -6.45 -25.49 19.13
C ASP A 439 -6.35 -25.20 20.64
N VAL A 440 -6.08 -23.95 21.02
CA VAL A 440 -5.99 -23.50 22.42
C VAL A 440 -7.29 -22.87 22.91
N ASP A 441 -7.91 -22.00 22.11
CA ASP A 441 -9.06 -21.19 22.51
C ASP A 441 -10.41 -21.75 22.04
N GLY A 442 -10.39 -22.77 21.20
CA GLY A 442 -11.58 -23.31 20.56
C GLY A 442 -12.24 -22.25 19.67
N PHE A 443 -13.57 -22.28 19.58
CA PHE A 443 -14.30 -21.24 18.86
C PHE A 443 -14.18 -19.89 19.56
N LEU A 444 -13.70 -18.88 18.82
CA LEU A 444 -13.61 -17.51 19.28
C LEU A 444 -14.35 -16.57 18.34
N TYR A 445 -14.92 -15.51 18.91
CA TYR A 445 -15.52 -14.43 18.16
C TYR A 445 -15.36 -13.12 18.91
N GLY A 446 -15.35 -12.03 18.17
CA GLY A 446 -15.14 -10.72 18.73
C GLY A 446 -15.54 -9.61 17.78
N ALA A 447 -15.59 -8.41 18.33
CA ALA A 447 -15.68 -7.21 17.55
C ALA A 447 -14.73 -6.18 18.14
N ASN A 448 -14.03 -5.44 17.28
CA ASN A 448 -13.21 -4.31 17.68
C ASN A 448 -13.49 -3.12 16.76
N VAL A 449 -13.75 -1.98 17.37
CA VAL A 449 -13.79 -0.68 16.69
C VAL A 449 -12.58 0.12 17.17
N SER A 450 -11.72 0.51 16.24
CA SER A 450 -10.56 1.35 16.49
C SER A 450 -10.57 2.58 15.60
N GLU A 451 -10.18 3.71 16.17
CA GLU A 451 -10.01 4.98 15.47
C GLU A 451 -8.61 5.52 15.78
N PRO A 452 -7.64 5.40 14.86
CA PRO A 452 -6.26 5.82 15.08
C PRO A 452 -6.06 7.34 15.04
N ASN A 453 -7.07 8.10 14.59
CA ASN A 453 -7.03 9.56 14.55
C ASN A 453 -8.31 10.15 15.15
N PHE A 454 -8.59 9.78 16.40
CA PHE A 454 -9.82 10.18 17.08
C PHE A 454 -9.95 11.70 17.12
N MET A 455 -11.06 12.21 16.57
CA MET A 455 -11.33 13.66 16.42
C MET A 455 -10.21 14.45 15.71
N GLY A 456 -9.41 13.81 14.85
CA GLY A 456 -8.34 14.48 14.12
C GLY A 456 -7.10 14.81 14.96
N SER A 457 -6.99 14.25 16.18
CA SER A 457 -5.94 14.59 17.14
C SER A 457 -4.67 13.73 17.06
N GLY A 458 -4.65 12.71 16.18
CA GLY A 458 -3.61 11.70 16.12
C GLY A 458 -3.62 10.70 17.29
N LYS A 459 -4.64 10.78 18.16
CA LYS A 459 -4.83 9.87 19.30
C LYS A 459 -5.57 8.62 18.85
N TYR A 460 -5.13 7.48 19.36
CA TYR A 460 -5.74 6.18 19.10
C TYR A 460 -6.78 5.88 20.18
N VAL A 461 -7.99 5.47 19.76
CA VAL A 461 -9.04 4.95 20.63
C VAL A 461 -9.49 3.61 20.09
N SER A 462 -9.64 2.61 20.96
CA SER A 462 -10.16 1.30 20.58
C SER A 462 -11.06 0.74 21.66
N VAL A 463 -12.18 0.17 21.22
CA VAL A 463 -13.12 -0.56 22.06
C VAL A 463 -13.36 -1.91 21.40
N GLY A 464 -13.28 -2.98 22.17
CA GLY A 464 -13.59 -4.29 21.63
C GLY A 464 -13.98 -5.29 22.70
N PHE A 465 -14.50 -6.40 22.22
CA PHE A 465 -14.69 -7.60 23.01
C PHE A 465 -14.23 -8.81 22.22
N THR A 466 -13.77 -9.82 22.93
CA THR A 466 -13.41 -11.12 22.37
C THR A 466 -13.87 -12.19 23.33
N ARG A 467 -14.56 -13.20 22.82
CA ARG A 467 -15.06 -14.33 23.58
C ARG A 467 -14.59 -15.62 22.94
N SER A 468 -13.99 -16.49 23.73
CA SER A 468 -13.60 -17.85 23.37
C SER A 468 -14.46 -18.87 24.13
N GLU A 469 -14.11 -20.16 24.02
CA GLU A 469 -14.81 -21.21 24.78
C GLU A 469 -14.63 -21.07 26.30
N TYR A 470 -13.51 -20.50 26.75
CA TYR A 470 -13.19 -20.40 28.18
C TYR A 470 -13.02 -18.97 28.70
N SER A 471 -12.93 -17.94 27.84
CA SER A 471 -12.72 -16.56 28.28
C SER A 471 -13.65 -15.56 27.58
N SER A 472 -13.99 -14.47 28.27
CA SER A 472 -14.72 -13.33 27.73
C SER A 472 -14.01 -12.05 28.15
N ASN A 473 -13.43 -11.34 27.18
CA ASN A 473 -12.62 -10.16 27.38
C ASN A 473 -13.32 -8.94 26.78
N TYR A 474 -13.34 -7.84 27.53
CA TYR A 474 -13.84 -6.54 27.11
C TYR A 474 -12.75 -5.51 27.39
N GLY A 475 -12.46 -4.64 26.42
CA GLY A 475 -11.34 -3.72 26.52
C GLY A 475 -11.64 -2.35 25.93
N PHE A 476 -11.17 -1.33 26.61
CA PHE A 476 -11.03 0.03 26.12
C PHE A 476 -9.54 0.41 26.16
N THR A 477 -9.03 0.96 25.06
CA THR A 477 -7.66 1.49 25.00
C THR A 477 -7.68 2.89 24.40
N TYR A 478 -7.01 3.82 25.07
CA TYR A 478 -6.69 5.15 24.56
C TYR A 478 -5.17 5.28 24.53
N ASN A 479 -4.61 5.81 23.45
CA ASN A 479 -3.19 6.11 23.37
C ASN A 479 -2.96 7.49 22.74
N ASN A 480 -2.18 8.32 23.41
CA ASN A 480 -1.66 9.57 22.86
C ASN A 480 -0.20 9.37 22.45
N PRO A 481 0.10 9.14 21.16
CA PRO A 481 1.48 8.89 20.70
C PRO A 481 2.38 10.15 20.78
N PHE A 482 1.81 11.34 20.92
CA PHE A 482 2.54 12.61 20.96
C PHE A 482 2.27 13.35 22.28
N TYR A 483 2.33 12.64 23.41
CA TYR A 483 2.12 13.27 24.71
C TYR A 483 3.19 14.32 25.02
N THR A 484 4.41 14.13 24.51
CA THR A 484 5.48 15.13 24.54
C THR A 484 6.04 15.40 23.15
N ALA A 485 6.70 16.55 22.97
CA ALA A 485 7.35 16.92 21.72
C ALA A 485 8.51 15.97 21.31
N SER A 486 9.14 15.28 22.28
CA SER A 486 10.20 14.30 22.04
C SER A 486 9.68 12.95 21.53
N GLY A 487 8.36 12.74 21.47
CA GLY A 487 7.75 11.51 20.98
C GLY A 487 7.38 10.50 22.07
N ILE A 488 7.43 10.89 23.35
CA ILE A 488 6.92 10.03 24.44
C ILE A 488 5.41 9.86 24.25
N SER A 489 4.97 8.61 24.20
CA SER A 489 3.56 8.22 24.12
C SER A 489 2.98 7.98 25.51
N ARG A 490 1.65 8.07 25.64
CA ARG A 490 0.92 7.82 26.88
C ARG A 490 -0.37 7.05 26.62
N GLY A 491 -0.39 5.81 27.08
CA GLY A 491 -1.51 4.89 26.99
C GLY A 491 -2.33 4.83 28.28
N PHE A 492 -3.63 4.60 28.12
CA PHE A 492 -4.56 4.21 29.16
C PHE A 492 -5.35 3.01 28.65
N SER A 493 -5.40 1.95 29.45
CA SER A 493 -6.16 0.74 29.12
C SER A 493 -7.06 0.38 30.28
N VAL A 494 -8.31 0.05 29.99
CA VAL A 494 -9.29 -0.46 30.94
C VAL A 494 -9.85 -1.75 30.38
N TYR A 495 -9.94 -2.77 31.20
CA TYR A 495 -10.39 -4.08 30.75
C TYR A 495 -11.22 -4.79 31.80
N TYR A 496 -12.03 -5.75 31.35
CA TYR A 496 -12.70 -6.75 32.15
C TYR A 496 -12.53 -8.11 31.46
N SER A 497 -12.15 -9.12 32.22
CA SER A 497 -12.03 -10.50 31.76
C SER A 497 -12.80 -11.42 32.70
N HIS A 498 -13.51 -12.36 32.09
CA HIS A 498 -14.16 -13.47 32.76
C HIS A 498 -13.61 -14.78 32.19
N THR A 499 -13.01 -15.60 33.04
CA THR A 499 -12.34 -16.84 32.66
C THR A 499 -12.94 -18.03 33.41
N THR A 500 -13.42 -19.02 32.66
CA THR A 500 -13.91 -20.31 33.15
C THR A 500 -13.24 -21.43 32.36
N PRO A 501 -12.08 -21.94 32.82
CA PRO A 501 -11.32 -22.98 32.13
C PRO A 501 -12.02 -24.34 32.19
N ALA A 502 -12.99 -24.54 31.31
CA ALA A 502 -13.61 -25.84 31.07
C ALA A 502 -13.05 -26.45 29.78
N ASN A 503 -12.68 -27.73 29.81
CA ASN A 503 -12.23 -28.51 28.63
C ASN A 503 -10.96 -28.02 27.91
N VAL A 504 -10.14 -27.16 28.52
CA VAL A 504 -8.91 -26.59 27.91
C VAL A 504 -7.62 -26.98 28.63
N ASN A 505 -7.60 -28.16 29.26
CA ASN A 505 -6.43 -28.69 30.01
C ASN A 505 -5.92 -27.79 31.15
N LEU A 506 -6.76 -26.92 31.70
CA LEU A 506 -6.44 -26.04 32.83
C LEU A 506 -7.16 -26.47 34.11
N GLU A 507 -6.74 -25.92 35.25
CA GLU A 507 -7.38 -26.13 36.55
C GLU A 507 -8.81 -25.54 36.58
N PRO A 508 -9.80 -26.25 37.16
CA PRO A 508 -11.19 -25.82 37.13
C PRO A 508 -11.51 -24.80 38.25
N TYR A 509 -11.25 -23.52 37.99
CA TYR A 509 -11.69 -22.39 38.82
C TYR A 509 -12.25 -21.26 37.95
N THR A 510 -13.14 -20.43 38.48
CA THR A 510 -13.63 -19.22 37.78
C THR A 510 -12.85 -18.00 38.25
N MET A 511 -12.45 -17.14 37.32
CA MET A 511 -11.77 -15.88 37.60
C MET A 511 -12.49 -14.73 36.91
N ASP A 512 -12.84 -13.73 37.69
CA ASP A 512 -13.30 -12.42 37.22
C ASP A 512 -12.26 -11.38 37.58
N ASP A 513 -11.71 -10.69 36.58
CA ASP A 513 -10.82 -9.57 36.84
C ASP A 513 -11.11 -8.36 35.97
N TYR A 514 -11.03 -7.19 36.58
CA TYR A 514 -11.06 -5.93 35.86
C TYR A 514 -9.93 -5.04 36.35
N GLY A 515 -9.38 -4.27 35.43
CA GLY A 515 -8.24 -3.43 35.74
C GLY A 515 -8.16 -2.19 34.89
N ALA A 516 -7.34 -1.27 35.35
CA ALA A 516 -6.95 -0.07 34.64
C ALA A 516 -5.43 0.09 34.71
N SER A 517 -4.81 0.45 33.60
CA SER A 517 -3.38 0.73 33.55
C SER A 517 -3.08 1.99 32.76
N MET A 518 -1.93 2.58 33.09
CA MET A 518 -1.38 3.75 32.43
C MET A 518 0.07 3.47 32.12
N THR A 519 0.46 3.63 30.85
CA THR A 519 1.81 3.32 30.37
C THR A 519 2.37 4.48 29.57
N TYR A 520 3.67 4.71 29.68
CA TYR A 520 4.44 5.67 28.90
C TYR A 520 5.41 4.91 28.01
N GLY A 521 5.40 5.19 26.70
CA GLY A 521 6.38 4.67 25.76
C GLY A 521 7.40 5.74 25.43
N ILE A 522 8.65 5.51 25.81
CA ILE A 522 9.78 6.43 25.66
C ILE A 522 10.63 5.92 24.49
N PRO A 523 10.60 6.58 23.32
CA PRO A 523 11.47 6.20 22.21
C PRO A 523 12.92 6.57 22.54
N ILE A 524 13.80 5.58 22.53
CA ILE A 524 15.25 5.78 22.76
C ILE A 524 15.97 5.94 21.42
N SER A 525 15.55 5.17 20.42
CA SER A 525 16.05 5.26 19.05
C SER A 525 14.90 5.07 18.05
N GLU A 526 15.21 4.92 16.76
CA GLU A 526 14.21 4.58 15.74
C GLU A 526 13.77 3.09 15.81
N TYR A 527 14.48 2.27 16.60
CA TYR A 527 14.22 0.83 16.76
C TYR A 527 13.97 0.42 18.21
N ASP A 528 14.42 1.22 19.17
CA ASP A 528 14.38 0.92 20.61
C ASP A 528 13.33 1.78 21.33
N GLN A 529 12.47 1.13 22.12
CA GLN A 529 11.49 1.80 22.97
C GLN A 529 11.52 1.22 24.38
N VAL A 530 11.52 2.09 25.38
CA VAL A 530 11.34 1.71 26.79
C VAL A 530 9.91 2.04 27.19
N SER A 531 9.20 1.11 27.82
CA SER A 531 7.89 1.34 28.41
C SER A 531 7.97 1.35 29.93
N LEU A 532 7.24 2.27 30.56
CA LEU A 532 7.10 2.33 32.02
C LEU A 532 5.66 2.74 32.36
N GLY A 533 5.05 2.04 33.30
CA GLY A 533 3.68 2.28 33.67
C GLY A 533 3.31 1.67 35.01
N GLY A 534 2.05 1.91 35.37
CA GLY A 534 1.44 1.32 36.55
C GLY A 534 0.00 0.90 36.26
N GLY A 535 -0.51 -0.02 37.05
CA GLY A 535 -1.88 -0.50 36.92
C GLY A 535 -2.48 -0.95 38.23
N TYR A 536 -3.79 -1.15 38.19
CA TYR A 536 -4.60 -1.71 39.25
C TYR A 536 -5.50 -2.80 38.68
N ASP A 537 -5.54 -3.96 39.31
CA ASP A 537 -6.51 -5.00 39.02
C ASP A 537 -7.29 -5.39 40.27
N HIS A 538 -8.57 -5.67 40.10
CA HIS A 538 -9.39 -6.34 41.09
C HIS A 538 -9.71 -7.74 40.60
N ILE A 539 -9.28 -8.76 41.34
CA ILE A 539 -9.32 -10.16 40.93
C ILE A 539 -10.17 -10.96 41.93
N VAL A 540 -11.22 -11.60 41.43
CA VAL A 540 -12.10 -12.48 42.20
C VAL A 540 -11.93 -13.91 41.69
N ILE A 541 -11.63 -14.83 42.61
CA ILE A 541 -11.59 -16.27 42.31
C ILE A 541 -12.82 -16.92 42.94
N SER A 542 -13.57 -17.69 42.15
CA SER A 542 -14.80 -18.37 42.56
C SER A 542 -14.88 -19.79 41.99
N ASN A 543 -15.94 -20.53 42.35
CA ASN A 543 -16.20 -21.91 41.88
C ASN A 543 -15.05 -22.91 42.09
N VAL A 544 -14.26 -22.73 43.15
CA VAL A 544 -13.15 -23.61 43.48
C VAL A 544 -13.68 -24.86 44.19
N ASN A 545 -13.58 -26.02 43.54
CA ASN A 545 -13.90 -27.32 44.15
C ASN A 545 -12.61 -28.01 44.63
N PRO A 546 -12.36 -28.12 45.96
CA PRO A 546 -11.13 -28.71 46.50
C PRO A 546 -10.86 -30.16 46.07
N SER A 547 -11.87 -30.90 45.62
CA SER A 547 -11.71 -32.26 45.11
C SER A 547 -11.24 -32.32 43.65
N LEU A 548 -11.34 -31.21 42.91
CA LEU A 548 -10.99 -31.14 41.49
C LEU A 548 -9.74 -30.29 41.23
N VAL A 549 -9.53 -29.22 41.99
CA VAL A 549 -8.35 -28.36 41.84
C VAL A 549 -7.14 -28.94 42.58
N SER A 550 -5.94 -28.50 42.22
CA SER A 550 -4.73 -28.96 42.88
C SER A 550 -4.60 -28.52 44.34
N PRO A 551 -3.81 -29.26 45.15
CA PRO A 551 -3.43 -28.83 46.49
C PRO A 551 -2.75 -27.45 46.52
N SER A 552 -2.01 -27.05 45.47
CA SER A 552 -1.39 -25.70 45.46
C SER A 552 -2.40 -24.58 45.43
N VAL A 553 -3.47 -24.71 44.64
CA VAL A 553 -4.48 -23.67 44.51
C VAL A 553 -5.26 -23.54 45.81
N THR A 554 -5.67 -24.67 46.39
CA THR A 554 -6.36 -24.66 47.71
C THR A 554 -5.47 -24.10 48.81
N GLN A 555 -4.19 -24.47 48.84
CA GLN A 555 -3.23 -23.94 49.81
C GLN A 555 -3.02 -22.43 49.63
N PHE A 556 -2.86 -21.95 48.39
CA PHE A 556 -2.67 -20.54 48.09
C PHE A 556 -3.88 -19.71 48.56
N ILE A 557 -5.10 -20.14 48.20
CA ILE A 557 -6.35 -19.48 48.59
C ILE A 557 -6.57 -19.53 50.12
N GLY A 558 -6.15 -20.64 50.76
CA GLY A 558 -6.21 -20.78 52.22
C GLY A 558 -5.31 -19.78 52.95
N GLN A 559 -4.12 -19.49 52.40
CA GLN A 559 -3.17 -18.53 52.98
C GLN A 559 -3.50 -17.07 52.60
N LYS A 560 -3.94 -16.84 51.37
CA LYS A 560 -4.27 -15.52 50.81
C LYS A 560 -5.68 -15.60 50.23
N LYS A 561 -6.67 -15.09 50.96
CA LYS A 561 -8.08 -15.18 50.53
C LYS A 561 -8.41 -14.13 49.46
N PRO A 562 -9.08 -14.49 48.35
CA PRO A 562 -9.64 -13.53 47.41
C PRO A 562 -10.81 -12.75 48.05
N PRO A 563 -11.15 -11.55 47.55
CA PRO A 563 -10.65 -10.91 46.34
C PRO A 563 -9.28 -10.24 46.52
N TYR A 564 -8.48 -10.23 45.45
CA TYR A 564 -7.19 -9.57 45.42
C TYR A 564 -7.31 -8.18 44.79
N ASN A 565 -6.66 -7.19 45.39
CA ASN A 565 -6.61 -5.82 44.88
C ASN A 565 -5.15 -5.51 44.57
N GLN A 566 -4.77 -5.70 43.31
CA GLN A 566 -3.38 -5.74 42.90
C GLN A 566 -2.95 -4.40 42.30
N PHE A 567 -1.91 -3.79 42.88
CA PHE A 567 -1.20 -2.69 42.23
C PHE A 567 -0.01 -3.25 41.47
N LYS A 568 0.24 -2.78 40.25
CA LYS A 568 1.31 -3.28 39.39
C LYS A 568 2.20 -2.16 38.90
N ILE A 569 3.50 -2.41 38.83
CA ILE A 569 4.46 -1.65 38.04
C ILE A 569 4.72 -2.46 36.77
N ILE A 570 4.59 -1.83 35.61
CA ILE A 570 4.80 -2.45 34.30
C ILE A 570 5.98 -1.75 33.67
N SER A 571 6.98 -2.50 33.24
CA SER A 571 8.14 -1.97 32.54
C SER A 571 8.50 -2.88 31.39
N GLY A 572 9.03 -2.32 30.32
CA GLY A 572 9.46 -3.11 29.19
C GLY A 572 10.50 -2.42 28.32
N ILE A 573 11.21 -3.21 27.54
CA ILE A 573 12.17 -2.76 26.55
C ILE A 573 11.86 -3.54 25.28
N SER A 574 11.59 -2.83 24.19
CA SER A 574 11.38 -3.43 22.88
C SER A 574 12.41 -2.92 21.88
N HIS A 575 12.87 -3.83 21.01
CA HIS A 575 13.80 -3.57 19.93
C HIS A 575 13.30 -4.23 18.65
N VAL A 576 12.99 -3.45 17.61
CA VAL A 576 12.41 -3.98 16.37
C VAL A 576 13.16 -3.46 15.14
N THR A 577 13.78 -4.35 14.38
CA THR A 577 14.50 -4.04 13.12
C THR A 577 13.95 -4.77 11.89
N LEU A 578 12.77 -5.37 12.02
CA LEU A 578 12.10 -6.14 10.96
C LEU A 578 11.92 -5.30 9.67
N ASP A 579 12.17 -5.91 8.51
CA ASP A 579 12.03 -5.24 7.21
C ASP A 579 10.58 -4.99 6.78
N ARG A 580 9.65 -5.79 7.29
CA ARG A 580 8.22 -5.69 7.03
C ARG A 580 7.43 -6.32 8.18
N ALA A 581 6.20 -5.86 8.39
CA ALA A 581 5.34 -6.35 9.47
C ALA A 581 4.71 -7.73 9.18
N ILE A 582 4.36 -8.01 7.91
CA ILE A 582 3.78 -9.29 7.51
C ILE A 582 4.82 -10.06 6.72
N PHE A 583 5.07 -11.30 7.14
CA PHE A 583 6.09 -12.17 6.59
C PHE A 583 7.49 -11.50 6.52
N PRO A 584 8.07 -11.08 7.67
CA PRO A 584 9.44 -10.55 7.73
C PRO A 584 10.44 -11.48 7.06
N THR A 585 11.45 -10.92 6.39
CA THR A 585 12.52 -11.68 5.73
C THR A 585 13.90 -11.44 6.33
N LYS A 586 14.06 -10.32 7.05
CA LYS A 586 15.29 -9.97 7.75
C LYS A 586 15.01 -9.09 8.96
N GLY A 587 15.95 -9.09 9.89
CA GLY A 587 15.91 -8.28 11.10
C GLY A 587 15.51 -9.11 12.31
N ASN A 588 15.38 -8.45 13.46
CA ASN A 588 15.05 -9.09 14.71
C ASN A 588 14.05 -8.28 15.51
N GLU A 589 13.33 -8.97 16.38
CA GLU A 589 12.40 -8.44 17.36
C GLU A 589 12.79 -9.02 18.71
N GLN A 590 12.94 -8.14 19.71
CA GLN A 590 13.24 -8.52 21.07
C GLN A 590 12.36 -7.72 22.02
N ASP A 591 11.72 -8.40 22.95
CA ASP A 591 10.86 -7.79 23.94
C ASP A 591 11.20 -8.34 25.31
N LEU A 592 11.56 -7.46 26.24
CA LEU A 592 11.73 -7.78 27.65
C LEU A 592 10.65 -7.06 28.43
N ASN A 593 9.75 -7.81 29.07
CA ASN A 593 8.66 -7.28 29.88
C ASN A 593 8.84 -7.69 31.33
N LEU A 594 8.76 -6.74 32.26
CA LEU A 594 8.81 -6.95 33.69
C LEU A 594 7.57 -6.34 34.34
N THR A 595 6.79 -7.19 35.00
CA THR A 595 5.65 -6.81 35.83
C THR A 595 5.96 -7.09 37.28
N VAL A 596 5.77 -6.09 38.15
CA VAL A 596 5.95 -6.22 39.60
C VAL A 596 4.64 -5.89 40.29
N GLY A 597 4.04 -6.89 40.94
CA GLY A 597 2.88 -6.74 41.81
C GLY A 597 3.28 -6.17 43.16
N VAL A 598 2.88 -4.93 43.45
CA VAL A 598 3.19 -4.19 44.66
C VAL A 598 2.19 -4.54 45.77
N PRO A 599 2.64 -5.04 46.94
CA PRO A 599 1.78 -5.39 48.08
C PRO A 599 1.36 -4.13 48.87
N ALA A 600 0.68 -3.18 48.21
CA ALA A 600 0.37 -1.88 48.81
C ALA A 600 -0.70 -1.95 49.91
N ILE A 601 -1.62 -2.92 49.86
CA ILE A 601 -2.65 -3.16 50.87
C ILE A 601 -2.73 -4.65 51.21
N LYS A 602 -3.44 -4.99 52.30
CA LYS A 602 -3.52 -6.38 52.81
C LYS A 602 -4.08 -7.39 51.81
N SER A 603 -4.95 -6.95 50.90
CA SER A 603 -5.51 -7.78 49.82
C SER A 603 -4.66 -7.77 48.55
N SER A 604 -3.53 -7.06 48.51
CA SER A 604 -2.53 -7.11 47.43
C SER A 604 -1.56 -8.27 47.63
N LEU A 605 -1.00 -8.76 46.53
CA LEU A 605 0.00 -9.82 46.53
C LEU A 605 1.33 -9.24 46.04
N GLY A 606 2.42 -9.70 46.67
CA GLY A 606 3.79 -9.40 46.24
C GLY A 606 4.25 -10.45 45.25
N TYR A 607 4.44 -10.08 43.99
CA TYR A 607 5.00 -10.99 42.98
C TYR A 607 5.75 -10.24 41.88
N TYR A 608 6.60 -10.94 41.15
CA TYR A 608 7.21 -10.40 39.92
C TYR A 608 7.13 -11.43 38.80
N GLN A 609 7.09 -10.93 37.57
CA GLN A 609 7.08 -11.73 36.36
C GLN A 609 7.93 -11.02 35.31
N ALA A 610 8.94 -11.72 34.80
CA ALA A 610 9.80 -11.28 33.71
C ALA A 610 9.60 -12.21 32.51
N VAL A 611 9.39 -11.65 31.32
CA VAL A 611 9.24 -12.39 30.06
C VAL A 611 10.18 -11.78 29.04
N TYR A 612 10.98 -12.61 28.39
CA TYR A 612 11.88 -12.24 27.32
C TYR A 612 11.53 -13.04 26.07
N ASP A 613 11.12 -12.33 25.03
CA ASP A 613 10.83 -12.87 23.70
C ASP A 613 11.90 -12.42 22.71
N ASN A 614 12.35 -13.35 21.88
CA ASN A 614 13.34 -13.10 20.84
C ASN A 614 12.94 -13.82 19.55
N LEU A 615 12.94 -13.07 18.45
CA LEU A 615 12.66 -13.58 17.12
C LEU A 615 13.65 -12.97 16.14
N TYR A 616 14.35 -13.81 15.37
CA TYR A 616 15.33 -13.36 14.40
C TYR A 616 15.01 -13.91 13.01
N TYR A 617 15.10 -13.11 11.96
CA TYR A 617 15.04 -13.56 10.56
C TYR A 617 16.39 -13.38 9.87
N LEU A 618 17.03 -14.49 9.51
CA LEU A 618 18.34 -14.54 8.85
C LEU A 618 18.17 -15.06 7.41
N PRO A 619 18.20 -14.21 6.37
CA PRO A 619 18.17 -14.67 5.00
C PRO A 619 19.50 -15.33 4.64
N ILE A 620 19.46 -16.60 4.20
CA ILE A 620 20.66 -17.39 3.87
C ILE A 620 20.90 -17.53 2.35
N GLY A 621 20.05 -16.90 1.52
CA GLY A 621 20.18 -16.86 0.05
C GLY A 621 19.03 -17.57 -0.67
N HIS A 622 18.83 -17.26 -1.96
CA HIS A 622 17.80 -17.86 -2.83
C HIS A 622 16.37 -17.87 -2.26
N GLY A 623 16.04 -16.96 -1.33
CA GLY A 623 14.74 -16.89 -0.67
C GLY A 623 14.59 -17.74 0.60
N PHE A 624 15.59 -18.54 0.97
CA PHE A 624 15.60 -19.29 2.22
C PHE A 624 15.92 -18.39 3.42
N ILE A 625 15.21 -18.59 4.53
CA ILE A 625 15.38 -17.80 5.75
C ILE A 625 15.43 -18.75 6.96
N VAL A 626 16.43 -18.56 7.81
CA VAL A 626 16.50 -19.22 9.11
C VAL A 626 15.89 -18.31 10.16
N ASN A 627 14.98 -18.84 10.96
CA ASN A 627 14.22 -18.10 11.95
C ASN A 627 14.34 -18.74 13.34
N PRO A 628 15.45 -18.47 14.06
CA PRO A 628 15.55 -18.86 15.46
C PRO A 628 14.61 -17.99 16.30
N HIS A 629 13.98 -18.61 17.29
CA HIS A 629 13.09 -17.95 18.24
C HIS A 629 13.28 -18.53 19.64
N LEU A 630 13.03 -17.71 20.65
CA LEU A 630 13.21 -18.03 22.07
C LEU A 630 12.23 -17.21 22.92
N THR A 631 11.52 -17.87 23.83
CA THR A 631 10.69 -17.27 24.86
C THR A 631 11.15 -17.80 26.22
N LEU A 632 11.51 -16.89 27.12
CA LEU A 632 11.91 -17.18 28.49
C LEU A 632 11.00 -16.41 29.45
N GLY A 633 10.30 -17.12 30.33
CA GLY A 633 9.49 -16.53 31.38
C GLY A 633 10.00 -16.95 32.75
N TYR A 634 10.02 -16.03 33.71
CA TYR A 634 10.28 -16.36 35.11
C TYR A 634 9.48 -15.47 36.04
N GLY A 635 8.92 -16.04 37.11
CA GLY A 635 8.25 -15.29 38.14
C GLY A 635 8.33 -15.93 39.51
N GLY A 636 8.03 -15.13 40.52
CA GLY A 636 8.12 -15.53 41.92
C GLY A 636 7.27 -14.66 42.83
N GLY A 637 6.93 -15.22 43.99
CA GLY A 637 6.27 -14.49 45.08
C GLY A 637 7.29 -13.79 45.98
N TYR A 638 6.89 -12.68 46.59
CA TYR A 638 7.64 -12.01 47.65
C TYR A 638 6.69 -11.39 48.68
N ASP A 639 7.24 -10.81 49.75
CA ASP A 639 6.47 -10.14 50.82
C ASP A 639 5.35 -11.02 51.42
N GLY A 640 5.73 -12.22 51.85
CA GLY A 640 4.80 -13.20 52.43
C GLY A 640 3.81 -13.81 51.43
N THR A 641 4.03 -13.63 50.13
CA THR A 641 3.38 -14.40 49.07
C THR A 641 4.30 -15.59 48.75
N PRO A 642 3.88 -16.84 49.04
CA PRO A 642 4.79 -17.99 49.08
C PRO A 642 5.33 -18.41 47.71
N GLN A 643 4.58 -18.11 46.65
CA GLN A 643 4.87 -18.47 45.27
C GLN A 643 4.21 -17.44 44.35
N MET A 644 4.58 -17.46 43.06
CA MET A 644 3.87 -16.70 42.04
C MET A 644 2.35 -17.06 42.06
N PRO A 645 1.44 -16.08 42.00
CA PRO A 645 0.00 -16.38 41.99
C PRO A 645 -0.36 -17.33 40.85
N PHE A 646 -1.08 -18.41 41.16
CA PHE A 646 -1.33 -19.51 40.22
C PHE A 646 -2.03 -19.07 38.92
N TYR A 647 -2.88 -18.04 39.00
CA TYR A 647 -3.59 -17.47 37.84
C TYR A 647 -2.69 -16.60 36.93
N THR A 648 -1.42 -16.41 37.30
CA THR A 648 -0.40 -15.75 36.48
C THR A 648 0.64 -16.72 35.93
N ASN A 649 0.47 -18.02 36.18
CA ASN A 649 1.40 -19.06 35.70
C ASN A 649 1.55 -19.05 34.17
N PHE A 650 2.72 -19.48 33.70
CA PHE A 650 2.98 -19.72 32.29
C PHE A 650 2.40 -21.07 31.84
N TYR A 651 1.99 -21.15 30.58
CA TYR A 651 1.43 -22.34 29.95
C TYR A 651 2.00 -22.52 28.55
N ALA A 652 2.22 -23.77 28.13
CA ALA A 652 2.70 -24.08 26.78
C ALA A 652 2.02 -25.33 26.20
N GLY A 653 2.15 -25.49 24.89
CA GLY A 653 1.41 -26.42 24.04
C GLY A 653 0.49 -25.66 23.08
N GLY A 654 0.22 -26.27 21.92
CA GLY A 654 -0.55 -25.68 20.82
C GLY A 654 0.33 -25.00 19.77
N LEU A 655 -0.32 -24.56 18.68
CA LEU A 655 0.31 -24.03 17.47
C LEU A 655 1.33 -22.89 17.71
N ARG A 656 1.09 -22.02 18.70
CA ARG A 656 1.92 -20.83 18.95
C ARG A 656 3.19 -21.10 19.74
N THR A 657 3.19 -22.13 20.60
CA THR A 657 4.28 -22.36 21.57
C THR A 657 5.07 -23.61 21.25
N LEU A 658 4.39 -24.76 21.12
CA LEU A 658 5.04 -26.02 20.78
C LEU A 658 4.09 -26.89 19.93
N PRO A 659 4.10 -26.71 18.59
CA PRO A 659 3.23 -27.44 17.68
C PRO A 659 3.30 -28.96 17.88
N GLY A 660 2.19 -29.67 17.68
CA GLY A 660 2.12 -31.13 17.88
C GLY A 660 1.71 -31.55 19.30
N TYR A 661 1.82 -30.66 20.29
CA TYR A 661 1.23 -30.82 21.62
C TYR A 661 -0.09 -30.05 21.70
N THR A 662 -1.08 -30.58 22.43
CA THR A 662 -2.35 -29.88 22.65
C THR A 662 -2.13 -28.61 23.48
N GLY A 663 -2.98 -27.59 23.28
CA GLY A 663 -2.98 -26.36 24.07
C GLY A 663 -2.91 -26.60 25.58
N ASN A 664 -2.08 -25.80 26.26
CA ASN A 664 -1.89 -25.78 27.71
C ASN A 664 -1.53 -27.14 28.34
N THR A 665 -0.97 -28.09 27.59
CA THR A 665 -0.68 -29.44 28.10
C THR A 665 0.71 -29.59 28.72
N LEU A 666 1.61 -28.62 28.60
CA LEU A 666 2.99 -28.79 29.06
C LEU A 666 3.20 -28.36 30.53
N GLY A 667 4.20 -28.95 31.17
CA GLY A 667 4.59 -28.66 32.55
C GLY A 667 3.86 -29.45 33.64
N PRO A 668 3.97 -28.98 34.90
CA PRO A 668 3.40 -29.65 36.07
C PRO A 668 1.92 -29.96 35.93
N LYS A 669 1.52 -31.14 36.38
CA LYS A 669 0.15 -31.66 36.25
C LYS A 669 -0.63 -31.60 37.54
N ASN A 670 -1.95 -31.41 37.41
CA ASN A 670 -2.87 -31.57 38.52
C ASN A 670 -2.86 -33.04 38.99
N PRO A 671 -2.52 -33.33 40.26
CA PRO A 671 -2.55 -34.68 40.81
C PRO A 671 -3.93 -35.34 40.75
N GLN A 672 -5.00 -34.54 40.79
CA GLN A 672 -6.38 -35.04 40.70
C GLN A 672 -6.78 -35.39 39.27
N ASN A 673 -6.15 -34.77 38.27
CA ASN A 673 -6.37 -35.05 36.86
C ASN A 673 -5.11 -34.77 36.04
N LEU A 674 -4.35 -35.82 35.73
CA LEU A 674 -3.05 -35.72 35.05
C LEU A 674 -3.10 -35.13 33.63
N THR A 675 -4.30 -34.93 33.07
CA THR A 675 -4.48 -34.24 31.79
C THR A 675 -4.44 -32.71 31.92
N GLN A 676 -4.78 -32.17 33.09
CA GLN A 676 -4.77 -30.74 33.38
C GLN A 676 -3.38 -30.28 33.80
N ALA A 677 -2.89 -29.22 33.17
CA ALA A 677 -1.68 -28.54 33.58
C ALA A 677 -1.99 -27.48 34.65
N LEU A 678 -1.08 -27.37 35.61
CA LEU A 678 -1.05 -26.31 36.61
C LEU A 678 -0.44 -25.03 36.06
N GLY A 679 0.34 -25.16 34.98
CA GLY A 679 1.32 -24.18 34.58
C GLY A 679 2.51 -24.18 35.53
N GLY A 680 3.33 -23.14 35.44
CA GLY A 680 4.50 -22.99 36.29
C GLY A 680 5.05 -21.58 36.28
N ASN A 681 6.06 -21.36 37.13
CA ASN A 681 6.68 -20.06 37.31
C ASN A 681 7.94 -19.86 36.45
N PHE A 682 8.34 -20.85 35.65
CA PHE A 682 9.43 -20.73 34.69
C PHE A 682 9.02 -21.32 33.33
N GLU A 683 9.14 -20.52 32.28
CA GLU A 683 8.90 -20.90 30.89
C GLU A 683 10.23 -20.87 30.12
N ALA A 684 10.52 -21.93 29.38
CA ALA A 684 11.61 -21.93 28.42
C ALA A 684 11.19 -22.66 27.16
N LEU A 685 10.96 -21.89 26.11
CA LEU A 685 10.56 -22.34 24.77
C LEU A 685 11.52 -21.77 23.75
N GLY A 686 11.86 -22.51 22.71
CA GLY A 686 12.64 -21.99 21.61
C GLY A 686 12.85 -23.02 20.51
N GLY A 687 13.28 -22.55 19.36
CA GLY A 687 13.36 -23.39 18.18
C GLY A 687 14.03 -22.71 17.02
N VAL A 688 14.09 -23.44 15.91
CA VAL A 688 14.61 -22.93 14.65
C VAL A 688 13.62 -23.30 13.54
N ASN A 689 13.01 -22.28 12.96
CA ASN A 689 12.16 -22.41 11.79
C ASN A 689 13.00 -22.20 10.52
N PHE A 690 12.97 -23.16 9.61
CA PHE A 690 13.58 -23.06 8.29
C PHE A 690 12.52 -22.69 7.26
N ILE A 691 12.41 -21.40 6.96
CA ILE A 691 11.44 -20.86 6.02
C ILE A 691 11.94 -21.06 4.60
N LEU A 692 11.07 -21.63 3.78
CA LEU A 692 11.32 -21.92 2.38
C LEU A 692 11.00 -20.70 1.49
N PRO A 693 11.61 -20.60 0.30
CA PRO A 693 11.23 -19.60 -0.69
C PRO A 693 9.74 -19.66 -1.03
N ASP A 694 9.18 -18.51 -1.41
CA ASP A 694 7.77 -18.39 -1.79
C ASP A 694 7.48 -19.16 -3.10
N PHE A 695 7.27 -20.49 -3.01
CA PHE A 695 6.99 -21.35 -4.17
C PHE A 695 5.58 -21.16 -4.74
N ILE A 696 4.66 -20.62 -3.93
CA ILE A 696 3.23 -20.53 -4.23
C ILE A 696 2.84 -19.08 -4.53
N SER A 697 3.11 -18.18 -3.59
CA SER A 697 2.73 -16.77 -3.65
C SER A 697 3.41 -16.03 -2.50
N ASN A 698 3.62 -14.72 -2.65
CA ASN A 698 4.09 -13.84 -1.58
C ASN A 698 3.12 -13.70 -0.39
N LYS A 699 1.96 -14.37 -0.45
CA LYS A 699 0.96 -14.45 0.62
C LYS A 699 0.98 -15.78 1.37
N VAL A 700 1.82 -16.73 0.97
CA VAL A 700 1.92 -18.03 1.61
C VAL A 700 3.36 -18.24 2.04
N ARG A 701 3.57 -18.55 3.31
CA ARG A 701 4.86 -18.89 3.89
C ARG A 701 4.83 -20.34 4.33
N THR A 702 5.88 -21.08 3.98
CA THR A 702 6.06 -22.46 4.42
C THR A 702 7.36 -22.57 5.19
N ALA A 703 7.35 -23.27 6.32
CA ALA A 703 8.53 -23.48 7.14
C ALA A 703 8.62 -24.94 7.60
N ILE A 704 9.84 -25.44 7.73
CA ILE A 704 10.14 -26.66 8.48
C ILE A 704 10.46 -26.21 9.90
N VAL A 705 9.84 -26.82 10.91
CA VAL A 705 9.97 -26.39 12.30
C VAL A 705 10.68 -27.45 13.13
N LEU A 706 11.52 -26.99 14.06
CA LEU A 706 12.19 -27.80 15.06
C LEU A 706 12.21 -27.00 16.35
N ASP A 707 11.25 -27.28 17.20
CA ASP A 707 11.00 -26.50 18.41
C ASP A 707 11.17 -27.38 19.64
N GLY A 708 11.56 -26.76 20.74
CA GLY A 708 11.75 -27.44 22.01
C GLY A 708 11.54 -26.52 23.19
N GLY A 709 11.03 -27.09 24.27
CA GLY A 709 10.76 -26.31 25.47
C GLY A 709 9.87 -27.02 26.46
N ASN A 710 9.61 -26.36 27.58
CA ASN A 710 8.62 -26.80 28.56
C ASN A 710 8.26 -25.66 29.51
N ILE A 711 7.22 -25.90 30.30
CA ILE A 711 6.93 -25.13 31.51
C ILE A 711 7.48 -25.88 32.73
N PHE A 712 8.04 -25.15 33.68
CA PHE A 712 8.68 -25.69 34.86
C PHE A 712 8.18 -25.01 36.12
N GLN A 713 8.34 -25.71 37.23
CA GLN A 713 8.14 -25.16 38.56
C GLN A 713 9.46 -25.19 39.31
N THR A 714 9.98 -24.03 39.70
CA THR A 714 11.23 -23.92 40.47
C THR A 714 11.02 -24.11 41.96
N ASP A 715 9.82 -23.79 42.44
CA ASP A 715 9.49 -23.84 43.86
C ASP A 715 8.90 -25.21 44.22
N ARG A 716 9.30 -25.77 45.37
CA ARG A 716 8.72 -27.02 45.86
C ARG A 716 7.39 -26.74 46.54
N VAL A 717 6.31 -27.08 45.87
CA VAL A 717 4.95 -27.00 46.43
C VAL A 717 4.52 -28.37 46.91
N SER A 718 4.05 -28.46 48.15
CA SER A 718 3.61 -29.73 48.75
C SER A 718 2.41 -30.30 47.97
N GLY A 719 2.43 -31.61 47.73
CA GLY A 719 1.34 -32.31 47.06
C GLY A 719 1.31 -32.22 45.53
N ILE A 720 2.34 -31.65 44.88
CA ILE A 720 2.42 -31.54 43.41
C ILE A 720 3.72 -32.12 42.87
N SER A 721 3.63 -32.71 41.68
CA SER A 721 4.74 -33.20 40.88
C SER A 721 5.75 -32.08 40.58
N TYR A 722 6.96 -32.17 41.15
CA TYR A 722 8.03 -31.19 40.90
C TYR A 722 8.64 -31.38 39.51
N GLU A 723 8.32 -30.50 38.57
CA GLU A 723 8.94 -30.44 37.24
C GLU A 723 10.01 -29.33 37.19
N GLY A 724 11.16 -29.61 37.82
CA GLY A 724 12.29 -28.67 37.81
C GLY A 724 13.00 -28.59 36.45
N VAL A 725 13.80 -27.53 36.28
CA VAL A 725 14.59 -27.25 35.06
C VAL A 725 15.65 -28.32 34.86
N ARG A 726 15.35 -29.31 34.02
CA ARG A 726 16.23 -30.45 33.72
C ARG A 726 16.10 -30.80 32.24
N PRO A 727 17.19 -31.14 31.53
CA PRO A 727 17.13 -31.50 30.11
C PRO A 727 16.13 -32.63 29.82
N LYS A 728 16.02 -33.61 30.72
CA LYS A 728 15.04 -34.71 30.60
C LYS A 728 13.57 -34.25 30.61
N ASN A 729 13.28 -33.04 31.07
CA ASN A 729 11.94 -32.45 31.16
C ASN A 729 11.59 -31.58 29.96
N LEU A 730 12.52 -31.33 29.04
CA LEU A 730 12.18 -30.65 27.79
C LEU A 730 11.29 -31.52 26.91
N ARG A 731 10.42 -30.88 26.13
CA ARG A 731 9.69 -31.49 25.02
C ARG A 731 10.22 -30.95 23.72
N PHE A 732 10.21 -31.76 22.68
CA PHE A 732 10.67 -31.42 21.35
C PHE A 732 9.64 -31.83 20.31
N THR A 733 9.55 -31.05 19.24
CA THR A 733 8.65 -31.30 18.12
C THR A 733 9.37 -30.98 16.81
N ALA A 734 9.02 -31.71 15.75
CA ALA A 734 9.47 -31.42 14.40
C ALA A 734 8.32 -31.54 13.42
N GLY A 735 8.26 -30.64 12.43
CA GLY A 735 7.12 -30.59 11.54
C GLY A 735 7.24 -29.60 10.39
N ILE A 736 6.09 -29.32 9.78
CA ILE A 736 5.93 -28.32 8.74
C ILE A 736 4.85 -27.34 9.19
N MET A 737 5.10 -26.04 9.04
CA MET A 737 4.13 -24.98 9.21
C MET A 737 3.82 -24.29 7.88
N LEU A 738 2.57 -23.90 7.71
CA LEU A 738 2.09 -23.11 6.59
C LEU A 738 1.27 -21.94 7.12
N SER A 739 1.69 -20.73 6.78
CA SER A 739 1.01 -19.49 7.10
C SER A 739 0.47 -18.86 5.81
N TRP A 740 -0.82 -18.60 5.74
CA TRP A 740 -1.46 -17.97 4.59
C TRP A 740 -2.14 -16.66 5.00
N TRP A 741 -1.73 -15.55 4.37
CA TRP A 741 -2.41 -14.27 4.53
C TRP A 741 -3.66 -14.21 3.66
N SER A 742 -4.83 -14.40 4.28
CA SER A 742 -6.09 -14.49 3.57
C SER A 742 -6.52 -13.17 2.90
N PRO A 743 -7.33 -13.20 1.84
CA PRO A 743 -7.95 -12.00 1.27
C PRO A 743 -8.85 -11.23 2.26
N LEU A 744 -9.31 -11.89 3.33
CA LEU A 744 -10.11 -11.31 4.39
C LEU A 744 -9.27 -10.51 5.40
N GLY A 745 -7.93 -10.51 5.27
CA GLY A 745 -7.03 -9.74 6.13
C GLY A 745 -6.68 -10.42 7.45
N ALA A 746 -6.96 -11.72 7.58
CA ALA A 746 -6.57 -12.54 8.73
C ALA A 746 -5.53 -13.60 8.31
N PRO A 747 -4.50 -13.86 9.13
CA PRO A 747 -3.60 -14.99 8.94
C PRO A 747 -4.32 -16.31 9.19
N LEU A 748 -3.90 -17.33 8.43
CA LEU A 748 -4.33 -18.71 8.52
C LEU A 748 -3.10 -19.56 8.73
N ASP A 749 -2.92 -20.04 9.94
CA ASP A 749 -1.74 -20.81 10.31
C ASP A 749 -2.11 -22.26 10.49
N PHE A 750 -1.32 -23.14 9.90
CA PHE A 750 -1.46 -24.58 9.97
C PHE A 750 -0.12 -25.18 10.35
N SER A 751 -0.14 -26.19 11.20
CA SER A 751 1.04 -27.03 11.48
C SER A 751 0.68 -28.49 11.33
N LEU A 752 1.60 -29.25 10.73
CA LEU A 752 1.68 -30.69 10.88
C LEU A 752 3.00 -31.01 11.58
N ALA A 753 2.95 -31.24 12.89
CA ALA A 753 4.13 -31.40 13.73
C ALA A 753 4.01 -32.63 14.63
N PHE A 754 5.11 -33.33 14.83
CA PHE A 754 5.17 -34.58 15.57
C PHE A 754 6.04 -34.43 16.81
N PRO A 755 5.47 -34.64 18.01
CA PRO A 755 6.20 -34.74 19.27
C PRO A 755 7.29 -35.82 19.22
N LEU A 756 8.52 -35.48 19.59
CA LEU A 756 9.67 -36.39 19.54
C LEU A 756 9.91 -37.14 20.85
N ASN A 757 9.44 -36.61 21.99
CA ASN A 757 9.71 -37.17 23.32
C ASN A 757 8.54 -36.93 24.30
N LYS A 758 7.35 -37.42 23.95
CA LYS A 758 6.16 -37.40 24.81
C LYS A 758 6.42 -38.02 26.20
N LYS A 759 5.78 -37.47 27.23
CA LYS A 759 5.70 -38.02 28.58
C LYS A 759 4.26 -38.30 29.06
N PRO A 760 4.08 -39.05 30.17
CA PRO A 760 2.77 -39.21 30.79
C PRO A 760 2.10 -37.87 31.13
N GLY A 761 0.82 -37.74 30.82
CA GLY A 761 0.04 -36.52 31.01
C GLY A 761 0.06 -35.54 29.83
N ASP A 762 1.05 -35.63 28.94
CA ASP A 762 1.07 -34.81 27.72
C ASP A 762 0.00 -35.30 26.72
N GLN A 763 -0.76 -34.36 26.19
CA GLN A 763 -1.69 -34.59 25.09
C GLN A 763 -1.09 -34.13 23.76
N LEU A 764 -1.44 -34.83 22.69
CA LEU A 764 -0.88 -34.55 21.36
C LEU A 764 -1.98 -34.02 20.44
N SER A 765 -1.60 -33.05 19.63
CA SER A 765 -2.41 -32.53 18.52
C SER A 765 -1.49 -32.36 17.30
N PRO A 766 -1.21 -33.44 16.54
CA PRO A 766 -0.24 -33.39 15.44
C PRO A 766 -0.61 -32.39 14.35
N PHE A 767 -1.91 -32.20 14.12
CA PHE A 767 -2.43 -31.16 13.26
C PHE A 767 -2.94 -30.00 14.14
N GLY A 768 -2.36 -28.82 13.94
CA GLY A 768 -2.74 -27.57 14.60
C GLY A 768 -3.21 -26.59 13.54
N PHE A 769 -4.22 -25.77 13.87
CA PHE A 769 -4.67 -24.71 12.99
C PHE A 769 -5.18 -23.53 13.80
N SER A 770 -5.01 -22.34 13.25
CA SER A 770 -5.56 -21.10 13.78
C SER A 770 -6.15 -20.29 12.64
N PHE A 771 -7.44 -19.98 12.75
CA PHE A 771 -8.17 -19.11 11.84
C PHE A 771 -8.57 -17.85 12.58
N GLY A 772 -8.14 -16.67 12.12
CA GLY A 772 -8.74 -15.40 12.57
C GLY A 772 -8.59 -15.06 14.07
N ALA A 773 -7.84 -15.87 14.82
CA ALA A 773 -7.37 -15.52 16.15
C ALA A 773 -6.35 -14.39 16.01
N THR A 774 -6.37 -13.43 16.93
CA THR A 774 -5.25 -12.50 17.10
C THR A 774 -4.01 -13.34 17.41
N ILE A 775 -3.05 -13.37 16.48
CA ILE A 775 -1.73 -13.98 16.66
C ILE A 775 -0.85 -13.01 17.42
#